data_AF-A0A1M5CEC4-F1
#
_entry.id   AF-A0A1M5CEC4-F1
#
_cell.length_a   1.000
_cell.length_b   1.000
_cell.length_c   1.000
_cell.angle_alpha   90.00
_cell.angle_beta   90.00
_cell.angle_gamma   90.00
#
_symmetry.space_group_name_H-M   'P 1'
#
loop_
_entity.id
_entity.type
_entity.pdbx_description
1 polymer ?
#
loop_
_entity_poly.entity_id
_entity_poly.type
_entity_poly.pdbx_seq_one_letter_code
_entity_poly.pdbx_strand_id
1 'polypeptide(L)'
;MLCKYVLTIAGVSYDIPISCLKNWDEVNYSFKRSNFGGVVRTFTSKFEFIDFAYDLLLEEYLKNEFNSIASITVFGIDNNHTYSNQLFTCQLDFSTFSYDGYVVSVNSIDDSIDSLLKARKSTQYEIPVSEVKSDKVLNYDRISVFNSVKYYPYDKDFGSKEPVTPKNDEVVINYNGQTTGNTIVFPLLDGDKSEVYNSNVITLLDNFDPSNYGGLIKFNATTEVEVRMNFHVVRSSISAFSIRVVIIEGHANTTVGSFYSGNGNEFDVNCTVKVSSSYARAGNLLKIDFTADPYTSSYLKISKFKEFSIKYSSIDKPVSVDVIPPINLLKGLIKSINTEKKEIFCEIDSGVDERLDMALILAAESVRGILEAKIYTSYKKFMDWMESEFGFVQKIDGNTIRFVHRDSLFTKDIVKEIGTNHSNFSYSVDESRIYSTVSVGYEKQEYDNINGRDEFRFTTEYISGINVTTNKLELISPYRADVYGIEFLVQERGKDTTDNKSDNDVFFVGAKYDSSTDKYVLVRNGYTVTGVLNSTMMFNSMYWQRAMLEANKKFLGVFAGKLKFASSDGNSDVAVNDVALKDDFIINERLATCGIVSVETSECDIPKNSDSIITVEEGGYLYAGYYENVDVCIGRADGSKYKLIVQSVSKCE
;
A
#
# COMPACT_ATOMS: atom_id res chain seq x y z
N MET A 1 36.01 30.55 -13.67
CA MET A 1 35.20 30.70 -14.89
C MET A 1 34.96 32.19 -15.11
N LEU A 2 34.99 32.71 -16.34
CA LEU A 2 34.53 34.09 -16.57
C LEU A 2 33.00 34.11 -16.49
N CYS A 3 32.46 34.97 -15.64
CA CYS A 3 31.03 35.01 -15.34
C CYS A 3 30.49 36.43 -15.43
N LYS A 4 29.23 36.53 -15.85
CA LYS A 4 28.48 37.78 -15.88
C LYS A 4 27.30 37.67 -14.93
N TYR A 5 27.15 38.68 -14.07
CA TYR A 5 26.05 38.79 -13.11
C TYR A 5 25.09 39.87 -13.58
N VAL A 6 23.81 39.53 -13.67
CA VAL A 6 22.74 40.46 -14.05
C VAL A 6 21.74 40.53 -12.91
N LEU A 7 21.59 41.71 -12.32
CA LEU A 7 20.58 41.99 -11.32
C LEU A 7 19.36 42.58 -12.02
N THR A 8 18.20 41.96 -11.89
CA THR A 8 16.95 42.46 -12.46
C THR A 8 16.04 42.94 -11.34
N ILE A 9 15.79 44.24 -11.24
CA ILE A 9 14.93 44.89 -10.23
C ILE A 9 13.70 45.45 -10.91
N ALA A 10 12.50 45.06 -10.46
CA ALA A 10 11.22 45.50 -11.01
C ALA A 10 11.14 45.43 -12.57
N GLY A 11 11.78 44.42 -13.18
CA GLY A 11 11.83 44.20 -14.63
C GLY A 11 12.96 44.94 -15.37
N VAL A 12 13.73 45.79 -14.71
CA VAL A 12 14.91 46.46 -15.27
C VAL A 12 16.16 45.66 -14.95
N SER A 13 16.97 45.35 -15.97
CA SER A 13 18.19 44.55 -15.81
C SER A 13 19.44 45.41 -15.76
N TYR A 14 20.32 45.12 -14.81
CA TYR A 14 21.58 45.79 -14.55
C TYR A 14 22.71 44.78 -14.61
N ASP A 15 23.68 45.01 -15.49
CA ASP A 15 24.92 44.25 -15.48
C ASP A 15 25.77 44.72 -14.29
N ILE A 16 25.95 43.86 -13.28
CA ILE A 16 26.73 44.23 -12.09
C ILE A 16 28.15 43.64 -12.19
N PRO A 17 29.20 44.43 -11.92
CA PRO A 17 30.56 43.93 -11.82
C PRO A 17 30.69 42.87 -10.71
N ILE A 18 31.63 41.93 -10.88
CA ILE A 18 31.93 40.93 -9.84
C ILE A 18 32.35 41.59 -8.51
N SER A 19 32.99 42.77 -8.57
CA SER A 19 33.36 43.54 -7.38
C SER A 19 32.15 44.02 -6.57
N CYS A 20 30.94 44.03 -7.13
CA CYS A 20 29.71 44.36 -6.41
C CYS A 20 29.14 43.17 -5.62
N LEU A 21 29.76 41.99 -5.72
CA LEU A 21 29.44 40.82 -4.90
C LEU A 21 30.60 40.58 -3.94
N LYS A 22 30.37 40.74 -2.64
CA LYS A 22 31.38 40.51 -1.61
C LYS A 22 31.72 39.03 -1.47
N ASN A 23 30.71 38.16 -1.50
CA ASN A 23 30.86 36.70 -1.42
C ASN A 23 30.86 36.06 -2.82
N TRP A 24 31.44 36.73 -3.82
CA TRP A 24 31.47 36.24 -5.21
C TRP A 24 32.11 34.84 -5.30
N ASP A 25 33.13 34.56 -4.49
CA ASP A 25 33.87 33.30 -4.41
C ASP A 25 33.11 32.16 -3.72
N GLU A 26 31.96 32.47 -3.10
CA GLU A 26 31.04 31.48 -2.54
C GLU A 26 29.89 31.15 -3.50
N VAL A 27 29.77 31.87 -4.64
CA VAL A 27 28.73 31.62 -5.63
C VAL A 27 28.97 30.28 -6.31
N ASN A 28 28.04 29.35 -6.14
CA ASN A 28 28.10 27.98 -6.58
C ASN A 28 26.75 27.50 -7.11
N TYR A 29 26.81 26.40 -7.85
CA TYR A 29 25.65 25.58 -8.15
C TYR A 29 26.05 24.12 -8.06
N SER A 30 25.08 23.28 -7.76
CA SER A 30 25.32 21.85 -7.62
C SER A 30 24.20 21.02 -8.24
N PHE A 31 24.54 19.81 -8.63
CA PHE A 31 23.59 18.78 -9.05
C PHE A 31 23.64 17.65 -8.04
N LYS A 32 22.51 17.35 -7.41
CA LYS A 32 22.44 16.35 -6.34
C LYS A 32 21.42 15.27 -6.67
N ARG A 33 21.82 14.02 -6.50
CA ARG A 33 20.94 12.85 -6.54
C ARG A 33 20.55 12.46 -5.12
N SER A 34 19.26 12.39 -4.83
CA SER A 34 18.76 11.92 -3.53
C SER A 34 18.40 10.44 -3.61
N ASN A 35 19.03 9.57 -2.80
CA ASN A 35 18.67 8.15 -2.60
C ASN A 35 18.27 7.38 -3.88
N PHE A 36 19.12 7.42 -4.92
CA PHE A 36 18.89 6.80 -6.23
C PHE A 36 17.67 7.30 -7.04
N GLY A 37 17.05 8.42 -6.63
CA GLY A 37 16.02 9.13 -7.40
C GLY A 37 16.61 10.03 -8.50
N GLY A 38 15.79 10.93 -9.05
CA GLY A 38 16.23 11.92 -10.03
C GLY A 38 17.28 12.91 -9.48
N VAL A 39 17.98 13.57 -10.40
CA VAL A 39 18.96 14.62 -10.06
C VAL A 39 18.26 15.98 -10.03
N VAL A 40 18.44 16.70 -8.93
CA VAL A 40 17.94 18.07 -8.75
C VAL A 40 19.10 19.04 -8.72
N ARG A 41 18.84 20.26 -9.19
CA ARG A 41 19.81 21.34 -9.16
C ARG A 41 19.60 22.22 -7.94
N THR A 42 20.67 22.61 -7.27
CA THR A 42 20.66 23.67 -6.26
C THR A 42 21.65 24.77 -6.61
N PHE A 43 21.49 25.94 -6.03
CA PHE A 43 22.35 27.10 -6.25
C PHE A 43 22.59 27.84 -4.92
N THR A 44 23.49 28.82 -4.94
CA THR A 44 23.81 29.67 -3.79
C THR A 44 22.58 30.25 -3.13
N SER A 45 22.47 30.02 -1.82
CA SER A 45 21.32 30.43 -1.01
C SER A 45 21.40 31.86 -0.48
N LYS A 46 22.58 32.50 -0.49
CA LYS A 46 22.80 33.85 0.06
C LYS A 46 23.74 34.68 -0.81
N PHE A 47 23.37 35.92 -1.08
CA PHE A 47 24.21 36.91 -1.76
C PHE A 47 24.51 38.09 -0.83
N GLU A 48 25.76 38.55 -0.88
CA GLU A 48 26.25 39.73 -0.20
C GLU A 48 26.66 40.78 -1.24
N PHE A 49 25.86 41.84 -1.38
CA PHE A 49 26.05 42.91 -2.35
C PHE A 49 26.72 44.13 -1.73
N ILE A 50 27.62 44.75 -2.49
CA ILE A 50 28.35 45.98 -2.13
C ILE A 50 28.32 46.98 -3.30
N ASP A 51 28.79 48.20 -3.04
CA ASP A 51 28.89 49.30 -4.02
C ASP A 51 27.58 49.55 -4.79
N PHE A 52 27.64 49.61 -6.13
CA PHE A 52 26.48 49.91 -6.97
C PHE A 52 25.30 48.95 -6.78
N ALA A 53 25.56 47.65 -6.56
CA ALA A 53 24.49 46.69 -6.32
C ALA A 53 23.85 46.83 -4.93
N TYR A 54 24.64 47.26 -3.94
CA TYR A 54 24.12 47.63 -2.61
C TYR A 54 23.12 48.77 -2.71
N ASP A 55 23.49 49.85 -3.40
CA ASP A 55 22.63 51.03 -3.52
C ASP A 55 21.31 50.69 -4.22
N LEU A 56 21.36 49.92 -5.32
CA LEU A 56 20.18 49.49 -6.06
C LEU A 56 19.19 48.67 -5.21
N LEU A 57 19.70 47.70 -4.45
CA LEU A 57 18.85 46.83 -3.62
C LEU A 57 18.34 47.54 -2.38
N LEU A 58 19.15 48.42 -1.77
CA LEU A 58 18.72 49.23 -0.65
C LEU A 58 17.63 50.23 -1.08
N GLU A 59 17.78 50.88 -2.22
CA GLU A 59 16.75 51.78 -2.76
C GLU A 59 15.44 51.04 -3.00
N GLU A 60 15.50 49.87 -3.63
CA GLU A 60 14.32 49.03 -3.87
C GLU A 60 13.65 48.59 -2.55
N TYR A 61 14.42 48.19 -1.55
CA TYR A 61 13.90 47.80 -0.24
C TYR A 61 13.30 48.98 0.53
N LEU A 62 13.96 50.15 0.55
CA LEU A 62 13.42 51.33 1.23
C LEU A 62 12.15 51.86 0.57
N LYS A 63 11.97 51.60 -0.73
CA LYS A 63 10.79 52.02 -1.48
C LYS A 63 9.60 51.08 -1.29
N ASN A 64 9.83 49.76 -1.30
CA ASN A 64 8.77 48.76 -1.40
C ASN A 64 8.73 47.75 -0.24
N GLU A 65 9.72 47.77 0.66
CA GLU A 65 9.91 46.86 1.80
C GLU A 65 9.75 45.38 1.38
N PHE A 66 8.81 44.66 1.97
CA PHE A 66 8.56 43.25 1.68
C PHE A 66 7.94 43.01 0.28
N ASN A 67 7.52 44.06 -0.42
CA ASN A 67 6.99 43.99 -1.79
C ASN A 67 8.07 44.23 -2.85
N SER A 68 9.32 44.42 -2.46
CA SER A 68 10.45 44.55 -3.38
C SER A 68 10.61 43.32 -4.27
N ILE A 69 10.89 43.53 -5.55
CA ILE A 69 11.05 42.45 -6.53
C ILE A 69 12.41 42.57 -7.21
N ALA A 70 13.30 41.62 -6.93
CA ALA A 70 14.60 41.53 -7.56
C ALA A 70 15.02 40.08 -7.80
N SER A 71 15.78 39.84 -8.86
CA SER A 71 16.40 38.54 -9.16
C SER A 71 17.83 38.73 -9.62
N ILE A 72 18.65 37.71 -9.42
CA ILE A 72 20.01 37.64 -9.96
C ILE A 72 20.09 36.50 -10.96
N THR A 73 20.66 36.79 -12.13
CA THR A 73 20.99 35.80 -13.16
C THR A 73 22.50 35.73 -13.32
N VAL A 74 23.03 34.51 -13.34
CA VAL A 74 24.45 34.24 -13.54
C VAL A 74 24.64 33.57 -14.89
N PHE A 75 25.46 34.17 -15.73
CA PHE A 75 25.85 33.65 -17.04
C PHE A 75 27.30 33.19 -17.03
N GLY A 76 27.55 32.01 -17.58
CA GLY A 76 28.88 31.53 -17.93
C GLY A 76 29.25 31.97 -19.35
N ILE A 77 30.54 32.03 -19.63
CA ILE A 77 31.07 32.23 -20.97
C ILE A 77 30.93 30.94 -21.80
N ASP A 78 30.49 31.03 -23.05
CA ASP A 78 30.44 29.91 -23.98
C ASP A 78 31.69 29.81 -24.88
N ASN A 79 31.77 28.77 -25.72
CA ASN A 79 32.87 28.56 -26.67
C ASN A 79 32.98 29.65 -27.75
N ASN A 80 31.97 30.52 -27.88
CA ASN A 80 31.98 31.67 -28.78
C ASN A 80 32.42 32.96 -28.05
N HIS A 81 32.91 32.84 -26.81
CA HIS A 81 33.27 33.96 -25.93
C HIS A 81 32.10 34.92 -25.64
N THR A 82 30.87 34.42 -25.66
CA THR A 82 29.68 35.19 -25.31
C THR A 82 29.05 34.68 -24.01
N TYR A 83 28.47 35.60 -23.23
CA TYR A 83 27.74 35.26 -22.00
C TYR A 83 26.30 34.85 -22.32
N SER A 84 26.14 33.85 -23.19
CA SER A 84 24.83 33.33 -23.61
C SER A 84 24.39 32.13 -22.78
N ASN A 85 25.33 31.45 -22.11
CA ASN A 85 25.07 30.27 -21.29
C ASN A 85 24.57 30.70 -19.90
N GLN A 86 23.26 30.89 -19.76
CA GLN A 86 22.66 31.11 -18.46
C GLN A 86 22.93 29.91 -17.55
N LEU A 87 23.75 30.11 -16.52
CA LEU A 87 23.94 29.11 -15.49
C LEU A 87 22.65 29.01 -14.72
N PHE A 88 22.27 29.99 -13.91
CA PHE A 88 20.99 29.98 -13.17
C PHE A 88 20.43 31.39 -12.99
N THR A 89 19.15 31.45 -12.63
CA THR A 89 18.46 32.66 -12.16
C THR A 89 17.78 32.33 -10.85
N CYS A 90 17.81 33.25 -9.88
CA CYS A 90 17.03 33.13 -8.66
C CYS A 90 16.47 34.49 -8.21
N GLN A 91 15.27 34.48 -7.64
CA GLN A 91 14.67 35.65 -7.01
C GLN A 91 15.35 35.92 -5.65
N LEU A 92 15.35 37.16 -5.19
CA LEU A 92 15.89 37.57 -3.90
C LEU A 92 14.76 37.67 -2.87
N ASP A 93 14.95 37.04 -1.72
CA ASP A 93 13.99 37.02 -0.62
C ASP A 93 14.17 38.23 0.29
N PHE A 94 13.46 39.32 -0.01
CA PHE A 94 13.52 40.53 0.80
C PHE A 94 12.99 40.36 2.24
N SER A 95 12.34 39.24 2.60
CA SER A 95 12.05 38.93 4.01
C SER A 95 13.31 38.63 4.84
N THR A 96 14.41 38.29 4.16
CA THR A 96 15.72 38.01 4.76
C THR A 96 16.70 39.18 4.61
N PHE A 97 16.23 40.31 4.08
CA PHE A 97 17.05 41.47 3.78
C PHE A 97 17.67 42.03 5.07
N SER A 98 18.98 42.21 5.05
CA SER A 98 19.73 42.86 6.12
C SER A 98 20.85 43.70 5.54
N TYR A 99 21.17 44.82 6.19
CA TYR A 99 22.30 45.66 5.81
C TYR A 99 23.00 46.24 7.03
N ASP A 100 24.32 46.47 6.91
CA ASP A 100 25.17 47.03 7.97
C ASP A 100 25.74 48.42 7.63
N GLY A 101 25.23 49.02 6.54
CA GLY A 101 25.69 50.29 6.00
C GLY A 101 26.74 50.16 4.90
N TYR A 102 27.27 48.95 4.67
CA TYR A 102 28.24 48.67 3.60
C TYR A 102 27.87 47.45 2.76
N VAL A 103 27.25 46.44 3.37
CA VAL A 103 26.86 45.18 2.73
C VAL A 103 25.35 44.99 2.84
N VAL A 104 24.71 44.61 1.73
CA VAL A 104 23.35 44.08 1.70
C VAL A 104 23.46 42.56 1.65
N SER A 105 22.91 41.89 2.65
CA SER A 105 22.76 40.44 2.71
C SER A 105 21.32 40.05 2.43
N VAL A 106 21.10 39.20 1.45
CA VAL A 106 19.77 38.71 1.08
C VAL A 106 19.87 37.26 0.60
N ASN A 107 18.91 36.43 1.03
CA ASN A 107 18.83 35.04 0.58
C ASN A 107 18.18 34.96 -0.81
N SER A 108 18.48 33.89 -1.54
CA SER A 108 17.75 33.57 -2.77
C SER A 108 16.50 32.73 -2.46
N ILE A 109 15.40 33.01 -3.14
CA ILE A 109 14.22 32.15 -3.17
C ILE A 109 14.55 30.97 -4.10
N ASP A 110 14.44 29.75 -3.56
CA ASP A 110 14.40 28.56 -4.38
C ASP A 110 12.96 28.32 -4.85
N ASP A 111 12.64 28.86 -6.03
CA ASP A 111 11.33 28.77 -6.67
C ASP A 111 11.20 27.56 -7.61
N SER A 112 12.14 26.62 -7.54
CA SER A 112 12.11 25.40 -8.34
C SER A 112 10.91 24.52 -8.02
N ILE A 113 10.52 23.67 -8.96
CA ILE A 113 9.48 22.66 -8.75
C ILE A 113 9.87 21.73 -7.58
N ASP A 114 11.14 21.36 -7.47
CA ASP A 114 11.64 20.51 -6.37
C ASP A 114 11.37 21.14 -5.01
N SER A 115 11.67 22.43 -4.85
CA SER A 115 11.44 23.14 -3.60
C SER A 115 9.96 23.36 -3.30
N LEU A 116 9.13 23.66 -4.30
CA LEU A 116 7.67 23.70 -4.17
C LEU A 116 7.11 22.37 -3.63
N LEU A 117 7.57 21.25 -4.21
CA LEU A 117 7.14 19.92 -3.78
C LEU A 117 7.66 19.59 -2.39
N LYS A 118 8.94 19.83 -2.10
CA LYS A 118 9.54 19.56 -0.78
C LYS A 118 8.82 20.30 0.35
N ALA A 119 8.39 21.53 0.12
CA ALA A 119 7.67 22.34 1.10
C ALA A 119 6.31 21.75 1.50
N ARG A 120 5.64 21.01 0.59
CA ARG A 120 4.25 20.58 0.75
C ARG A 120 4.02 19.08 0.56
N LYS A 121 5.07 18.29 0.29
CA LYS A 121 4.93 16.86 -0.04
C LYS A 121 4.24 16.05 1.06
N SER A 122 4.43 16.43 2.31
CA SER A 122 3.83 15.74 3.46
C SER A 122 2.42 16.24 3.81
N THR A 123 1.97 17.36 3.22
CA THR A 123 0.62 17.89 3.45
C THR A 123 -0.40 16.91 2.91
N GLN A 124 -1.32 16.47 3.77
CA GLN A 124 -2.46 15.68 3.34
C GLN A 124 -3.49 16.60 2.70
N TYR A 125 -3.97 16.20 1.52
CA TYR A 125 -4.99 16.88 0.76
C TYR A 125 -6.25 16.03 0.74
N GLU A 126 -7.38 16.72 0.80
CA GLU A 126 -8.71 16.18 0.58
C GLU A 126 -9.14 16.59 -0.83
N ILE A 127 -9.14 15.64 -1.77
CA ILE A 127 -9.45 15.91 -3.17
C ILE A 127 -10.78 15.25 -3.52
N PRO A 128 -11.79 15.99 -4.02
CA PRO A 128 -13.03 15.38 -4.47
C PRO A 128 -12.77 14.35 -5.57
N VAL A 129 -13.28 13.13 -5.41
CA VAL A 129 -13.10 12.05 -6.40
C VAL A 129 -13.66 12.46 -7.76
N SER A 130 -14.72 13.26 -7.78
CA SER A 130 -15.29 13.85 -8.99
C SER A 130 -14.31 14.67 -9.84
N GLU A 131 -13.23 15.21 -9.25
CA GLU A 131 -12.22 15.99 -9.98
C GLU A 131 -11.12 15.13 -10.62
N VAL A 132 -10.92 13.89 -10.14
CA VAL A 132 -9.77 13.05 -10.51
C VAL A 132 -10.15 11.67 -11.04
N LYS A 133 -11.42 11.26 -10.93
CA LYS A 133 -11.85 9.93 -11.37
C LYS A 133 -11.73 9.72 -12.87
N SER A 134 -11.74 8.45 -13.26
CA SER A 134 -11.95 8.03 -14.64
C SER A 134 -13.42 8.23 -15.04
N ASP A 135 -13.68 8.42 -16.32
CA ASP A 135 -15.04 8.40 -16.88
C ASP A 135 -15.71 7.03 -16.77
N LYS A 136 -14.92 5.98 -16.52
CA LYS A 136 -15.38 4.59 -16.37
C LYS A 136 -15.25 4.16 -14.92
N VAL A 137 -16.14 3.26 -14.51
CA VAL A 137 -16.18 2.71 -13.15
C VAL A 137 -15.67 1.28 -13.12
N LEU A 138 -15.20 0.83 -11.96
CA LEU A 138 -14.92 -0.58 -11.70
C LEU A 138 -16.23 -1.32 -11.41
N ASN A 139 -16.45 -2.42 -12.13
CA ASN A 139 -17.43 -3.43 -11.75
C ASN A 139 -16.79 -4.37 -10.72
N TYR A 140 -16.94 -4.04 -9.43
CA TYR A 140 -16.42 -4.89 -8.36
C TYR A 140 -17.37 -6.08 -8.17
N ASP A 141 -16.94 -7.25 -8.63
CA ASP A 141 -17.69 -8.51 -8.65
C ASP A 141 -17.67 -9.29 -7.32
N ARG A 142 -17.08 -8.69 -6.27
CA ARG A 142 -16.99 -9.22 -4.90
C ARG A 142 -16.06 -10.44 -4.78
N ILE A 143 -15.94 -10.96 -3.57
CA ILE A 143 -15.22 -12.21 -3.27
C ILE A 143 -16.12 -13.14 -2.44
N SER A 144 -15.74 -14.41 -2.38
CA SER A 144 -16.37 -15.37 -1.48
C SER A 144 -15.97 -15.08 -0.04
N VAL A 145 -16.95 -14.82 0.81
CA VAL A 145 -16.77 -14.64 2.26
C VAL A 145 -17.25 -15.89 2.98
N PHE A 146 -16.42 -16.40 3.88
CA PHE A 146 -16.76 -17.49 4.77
C PHE A 146 -17.48 -16.97 6.01
N ASN A 147 -18.67 -17.52 6.24
CA ASN A 147 -19.56 -17.14 7.32
C ASN A 147 -19.66 -18.24 8.35
N SER A 148 -19.86 -17.84 9.61
CA SER A 148 -19.96 -18.76 10.73
C SER A 148 -20.96 -18.19 11.74
N VAL A 149 -21.96 -18.99 12.09
CA VAL A 149 -22.94 -18.69 13.13
C VAL A 149 -22.78 -19.72 14.24
N LYS A 150 -22.59 -19.27 15.47
CA LYS A 150 -22.58 -20.16 16.64
C LYS A 150 -23.97 -20.25 17.25
N TYR A 151 -24.28 -21.40 17.83
CA TYR A 151 -25.53 -21.64 18.54
C TYR A 151 -25.24 -22.33 19.87
N TYR A 152 -26.13 -22.13 20.84
CA TYR A 152 -26.02 -22.72 22.17
C TYR A 152 -27.26 -23.51 22.55
N PRO A 153 -27.12 -24.74 23.07
CA PRO A 153 -28.24 -25.46 23.61
C PRO A 153 -28.70 -24.85 24.93
N TYR A 154 -29.98 -25.00 25.26
CA TYR A 154 -30.53 -24.52 26.52
C TYR A 154 -31.59 -25.47 27.09
N ASP A 155 -31.84 -25.33 28.39
CA ASP A 155 -32.79 -26.18 29.10
C ASP A 155 -34.20 -26.02 28.56
N LYS A 156 -34.86 -27.14 28.29
CA LYS A 156 -36.24 -27.13 27.79
C LYS A 156 -36.99 -28.35 28.27
N ASP A 157 -38.22 -28.14 28.74
CA ASP A 157 -39.16 -29.22 29.03
C ASP A 157 -40.26 -29.26 27.96
N PHE A 158 -40.36 -30.41 27.30
CA PHE A 158 -41.41 -30.77 26.35
C PHE A 158 -42.46 -31.69 27.01
N GLY A 159 -42.78 -31.43 28.28
CA GLY A 159 -43.87 -32.07 29.01
C GLY A 159 -43.52 -33.42 29.62
N SER A 160 -42.26 -33.64 30.03
CA SER A 160 -41.88 -34.83 30.80
C SER A 160 -42.68 -34.92 32.08
N LYS A 161 -43.14 -36.13 32.45
CA LYS A 161 -43.87 -36.33 33.72
C LYS A 161 -42.94 -36.28 34.95
N GLU A 162 -41.66 -36.57 34.76
CA GLU A 162 -40.63 -36.51 35.80
C GLU A 162 -39.42 -35.75 35.25
N PRO A 163 -39.45 -34.41 35.26
CA PRO A 163 -38.37 -33.60 34.74
C PRO A 163 -37.14 -33.71 35.66
N VAL A 164 -35.97 -33.87 35.04
CA VAL A 164 -34.68 -33.82 35.71
C VAL A 164 -34.17 -32.40 35.69
N THR A 165 -33.70 -31.92 36.84
CA THR A 165 -33.07 -30.60 36.96
C THR A 165 -31.60 -30.67 36.48
N PRO A 166 -31.13 -29.68 35.69
CA PRO A 166 -29.72 -29.52 35.37
C PRO A 166 -28.85 -29.42 36.63
N LYS A 167 -27.60 -29.90 36.54
CA LYS A 167 -26.58 -29.77 37.58
C LYS A 167 -25.34 -29.13 36.99
N ASN A 168 -24.73 -28.19 37.70
CA ASN A 168 -23.56 -27.44 37.21
C ASN A 168 -23.86 -26.83 35.83
N ASP A 169 -22.97 -27.04 34.85
CA ASP A 169 -23.08 -26.51 33.48
C ASP A 169 -23.76 -27.51 32.51
N GLU A 170 -24.53 -28.48 33.03
CA GLU A 170 -25.33 -29.38 32.20
C GLU A 170 -26.54 -28.65 31.60
N VAL A 171 -26.80 -28.87 30.31
CA VAL A 171 -28.09 -28.53 29.69
C VAL A 171 -28.97 -29.77 29.70
N VAL A 172 -30.20 -29.67 30.21
CA VAL A 172 -31.15 -30.78 30.31
C VAL A 172 -32.41 -30.51 29.50
N ILE A 173 -32.65 -31.38 28.54
CA ILE A 173 -33.83 -31.37 27.69
C ILE A 173 -34.75 -32.50 28.16
N ASN A 174 -35.83 -32.14 28.85
CA ASN A 174 -36.85 -33.06 29.34
C ASN A 174 -37.94 -33.23 28.28
N TYR A 175 -38.47 -34.44 28.09
CA TYR A 175 -39.52 -34.69 27.11
C TYR A 175 -40.38 -35.91 27.42
N ASN A 176 -41.62 -35.89 26.92
CA ASN A 176 -42.53 -37.04 26.94
C ASN A 176 -42.65 -37.64 25.53
N GLY A 177 -41.90 -38.71 25.26
CA GLY A 177 -41.88 -39.26 23.91
C GLY A 177 -43.10 -40.08 23.53
N GLN A 178 -44.10 -40.25 24.41
CA GLN A 178 -45.42 -40.77 23.99
C GLN A 178 -46.30 -39.68 23.35
N THR A 179 -46.04 -38.40 23.64
CA THR A 179 -46.88 -37.28 23.16
C THR A 179 -46.23 -36.44 22.06
N THR A 180 -44.91 -36.45 21.95
CA THR A 180 -44.18 -35.55 21.04
C THR A 180 -44.05 -36.08 19.59
N GLY A 181 -44.69 -37.21 19.26
CA GLY A 181 -44.49 -37.91 17.99
C GLY A 181 -43.12 -38.59 17.91
N ASN A 182 -42.58 -38.83 16.71
CA ASN A 182 -41.31 -39.54 16.52
C ASN A 182 -40.06 -38.71 16.85
N THR A 183 -40.15 -37.37 16.93
CA THR A 183 -38.98 -36.46 16.87
C THR A 183 -39.18 -35.20 17.69
N ILE A 184 -38.12 -34.68 18.31
CA ILE A 184 -38.13 -33.48 19.16
C ILE A 184 -37.15 -32.46 18.60
N VAL A 185 -37.59 -31.19 18.46
CA VAL A 185 -36.72 -30.09 18.03
C VAL A 185 -35.63 -29.87 19.08
N PHE A 186 -34.38 -29.79 18.63
CA PHE A 186 -33.27 -29.54 19.52
C PHE A 186 -33.29 -28.07 19.97
N PRO A 187 -33.41 -27.76 21.28
CA PRO A 187 -33.49 -26.38 21.75
C PRO A 187 -32.17 -25.65 21.57
N LEU A 188 -32.16 -24.62 20.71
CA LEU A 188 -30.95 -23.95 20.27
C LEU A 188 -31.21 -22.45 20.14
N LEU A 189 -30.37 -21.66 20.79
CA LEU A 189 -30.37 -20.20 20.66
C LEU A 189 -29.21 -19.78 19.77
N ASP A 190 -29.44 -18.77 18.94
CA ASP A 190 -28.39 -18.13 18.19
C ASP A 190 -27.42 -17.39 19.14
N GLY A 191 -26.14 -17.61 18.91
CA GLY A 191 -25.06 -17.11 19.72
C GLY A 191 -24.33 -15.94 19.07
N ASP A 192 -23.01 -16.05 19.02
CA ASP A 192 -22.13 -15.08 18.38
C ASP A 192 -22.33 -15.07 16.85
N LYS A 193 -22.59 -13.87 16.32
CA LYS A 193 -22.84 -13.58 14.88
C LYS A 193 -21.80 -12.63 14.29
N SER A 194 -20.70 -12.38 15.00
CA SER A 194 -19.63 -11.47 14.54
C SER A 194 -19.02 -11.90 13.19
N GLU A 195 -19.05 -13.21 12.89
CA GLU A 195 -18.55 -13.80 11.65
C GLU A 195 -19.64 -13.99 10.57
N VAL A 196 -20.73 -13.20 10.62
CA VAL A 196 -21.81 -13.23 9.63
C VAL A 196 -21.78 -11.97 8.77
N TYR A 197 -21.24 -12.13 7.58
CA TYR A 197 -21.07 -11.13 6.55
C TYR A 197 -22.02 -11.47 5.38
N ASN A 198 -22.94 -10.56 5.05
CA ASN A 198 -24.00 -10.76 4.05
C ASN A 198 -25.05 -11.85 4.40
N SER A 199 -26.19 -11.41 4.96
CA SER A 199 -27.36 -12.25 5.29
C SER A 199 -28.29 -12.56 4.10
N ASN A 200 -27.93 -12.16 2.87
CA ASN A 200 -28.80 -12.39 1.70
C ASN A 200 -28.86 -13.88 1.32
N VAL A 201 -27.93 -14.72 1.77
CA VAL A 201 -27.92 -16.17 1.49
C VAL A 201 -28.74 -16.96 2.50
N ILE A 202 -28.74 -16.53 3.77
CA ILE A 202 -29.38 -17.24 4.89
C ILE A 202 -30.07 -16.24 5.83
N THR A 203 -31.29 -16.56 6.24
CA THR A 203 -31.97 -15.90 7.37
C THR A 203 -31.90 -16.81 8.60
N LEU A 204 -31.45 -16.28 9.73
CA LEU A 204 -31.49 -16.96 11.02
C LEU A 204 -32.92 -16.94 11.57
N LEU A 205 -33.35 -18.06 12.13
CA LEU A 205 -34.69 -18.25 12.67
C LEU A 205 -34.63 -18.66 14.13
N ASP A 206 -35.64 -18.25 14.90
CA ASP A 206 -35.95 -18.87 16.19
C ASP A 206 -36.64 -20.21 15.92
N ASN A 207 -36.01 -21.30 16.35
CA ASN A 207 -36.52 -22.64 16.10
C ASN A 207 -37.68 -23.05 17.03
N PHE A 208 -38.10 -22.17 17.95
CA PHE A 208 -39.31 -22.36 18.75
C PHE A 208 -40.50 -21.54 18.30
N ASP A 209 -40.31 -20.57 17.40
CA ASP A 209 -41.45 -19.93 16.77
C ASP A 209 -42.22 -20.98 15.96
N PRO A 210 -43.51 -21.23 16.26
CA PRO A 210 -44.31 -22.23 15.56
C PRO A 210 -44.38 -21.99 14.05
N SER A 211 -44.24 -20.74 13.59
CA SER A 211 -44.23 -20.38 12.17
C SER A 211 -42.98 -20.85 11.42
N ASN A 212 -41.89 -21.17 12.15
CA ASN A 212 -40.62 -21.63 11.59
C ASN A 212 -40.50 -23.16 11.56
N TYR A 213 -41.48 -23.90 12.08
CA TYR A 213 -41.53 -25.37 12.05
C TYR A 213 -40.27 -26.07 12.62
N GLY A 214 -39.58 -25.45 13.58
CA GLY A 214 -38.33 -25.99 14.13
C GLY A 214 -37.07 -25.62 13.33
N GLY A 215 -37.19 -24.81 12.28
CA GLY A 215 -36.07 -24.33 11.48
C GLY A 215 -35.21 -23.32 12.25
N LEU A 216 -33.89 -23.48 12.15
CA LEU A 216 -32.87 -22.58 12.68
C LEU A 216 -32.37 -21.59 11.63
N ILE A 217 -32.46 -22.01 10.37
CA ILE A 217 -32.00 -21.28 9.20
C ILE A 217 -33.04 -21.44 8.10
N LYS A 218 -33.32 -20.36 7.39
CA LYS A 218 -33.96 -20.36 6.08
C LYS A 218 -32.92 -20.05 5.01
N PHE A 219 -32.86 -20.87 3.98
CA PHE A 219 -32.05 -20.59 2.81
C PHE A 219 -32.77 -19.58 1.91
N ASN A 220 -32.13 -18.46 1.62
CA ASN A 220 -32.61 -17.46 0.67
C ASN A 220 -32.02 -17.68 -0.72
N ALA A 221 -30.90 -18.38 -0.81
CA ALA A 221 -30.26 -18.83 -2.04
C ALA A 221 -29.79 -20.29 -1.89
N THR A 222 -29.59 -20.96 -3.01
CA THR A 222 -28.99 -22.30 -3.02
C THR A 222 -27.53 -22.21 -2.61
N THR A 223 -27.12 -22.93 -1.58
CA THR A 223 -25.74 -22.93 -1.07
C THR A 223 -25.38 -24.26 -0.41
N GLU A 224 -24.10 -24.49 -0.14
CA GLU A 224 -23.66 -25.60 0.71
C GLU A 224 -23.40 -25.09 2.13
N VAL A 225 -23.77 -25.89 3.13
CA VAL A 225 -23.52 -25.56 4.53
C VAL A 225 -22.89 -26.71 5.29
N GLU A 226 -21.97 -26.38 6.17
CA GLU A 226 -21.37 -27.32 7.11
C GLU A 226 -21.92 -27.05 8.51
N VAL A 227 -22.47 -28.10 9.13
CA VAL A 227 -23.02 -28.03 10.48
C VAL A 227 -22.13 -28.88 11.38
N ARG A 228 -21.55 -28.30 12.43
CA ARG A 228 -20.64 -29.00 13.34
C ARG A 228 -21.14 -28.98 14.77
N MET A 229 -21.07 -30.11 15.44
CA MET A 229 -21.42 -30.24 16.87
C MET A 229 -20.31 -30.97 17.65
N ASN A 230 -20.03 -30.48 18.86
CA ASN A 230 -19.07 -31.07 19.79
C ASN A 230 -19.53 -30.95 21.26
N PHE A 231 -20.03 -32.05 21.83
CA PHE A 231 -20.50 -32.13 23.21
C PHE A 231 -20.67 -33.58 23.67
N HIS A 232 -20.83 -33.78 24.98
CA HIS A 232 -21.11 -35.08 25.60
C HIS A 232 -22.60 -35.22 25.93
N VAL A 233 -23.16 -36.42 25.77
CA VAL A 233 -24.59 -36.69 25.95
C VAL A 233 -24.82 -37.85 26.92
N VAL A 234 -25.75 -37.66 27.86
CA VAL A 234 -26.33 -38.72 28.70
C VAL A 234 -27.86 -38.69 28.57
N ARG A 235 -28.54 -39.81 28.43
CA ARG A 235 -30.01 -39.86 28.32
C ARG A 235 -30.67 -40.94 29.17
N SER A 236 -31.99 -40.88 29.27
CA SER A 236 -32.83 -41.79 30.06
C SER A 236 -32.92 -43.23 29.54
N SER A 237 -32.59 -43.49 28.27
CA SER A 237 -32.82 -44.78 27.60
C SER A 237 -31.59 -45.30 26.87
N ILE A 238 -31.59 -46.60 26.55
CA ILE A 238 -30.58 -47.28 25.73
C ILE A 238 -31.09 -47.66 24.33
N SER A 239 -32.33 -47.30 23.98
CA SER A 239 -32.99 -47.61 22.70
C SER A 239 -32.29 -47.02 21.46
N ALA A 240 -32.80 -47.26 20.25
CA ALA A 240 -32.33 -46.53 19.08
C ALA A 240 -32.52 -45.01 19.27
N PHE A 241 -31.48 -44.24 18.99
CA PHE A 241 -31.47 -42.79 19.13
C PHE A 241 -30.65 -42.15 18.01
N SER A 242 -31.10 -41.00 17.53
CA SER A 242 -30.35 -40.19 16.57
C SER A 242 -30.53 -38.71 16.82
N ILE A 243 -29.46 -37.95 16.58
CA ILE A 243 -29.46 -36.49 16.47
C ILE A 243 -29.21 -36.17 15.00
N ARG A 244 -30.13 -35.47 14.36
CA ARG A 244 -30.24 -35.41 12.90
C ARG A 244 -30.19 -33.98 12.39
N VAL A 245 -29.65 -33.84 11.20
CA VAL A 245 -29.77 -32.64 10.37
C VAL A 245 -30.91 -32.88 9.39
N VAL A 246 -31.94 -32.04 9.48
CA VAL A 246 -33.19 -32.19 8.73
C VAL A 246 -33.41 -30.95 7.88
N ILE A 247 -33.80 -31.18 6.63
CA ILE A 247 -34.24 -30.14 5.71
C ILE A 247 -35.75 -30.19 5.58
N ILE A 248 -36.38 -29.02 5.72
CA ILE A 248 -37.81 -28.81 5.57
C ILE A 248 -38.05 -28.18 4.20
N GLU A 249 -38.81 -28.87 3.35
CA GLU A 249 -39.25 -28.39 2.04
C GLU A 249 -40.79 -28.42 2.01
N GLY A 250 -41.42 -27.25 2.18
CA GLY A 250 -42.86 -27.16 2.39
C GLY A 250 -43.28 -27.90 3.66
N HIS A 251 -43.97 -29.04 3.49
CA HIS A 251 -44.39 -29.91 4.61
C HIS A 251 -43.52 -31.19 4.74
N ALA A 252 -42.57 -31.40 3.83
CA ALA A 252 -41.73 -32.59 3.82
C ALA A 252 -40.47 -32.38 4.68
N ASN A 253 -40.16 -33.37 5.52
CA ASN A 253 -38.93 -33.40 6.31
C ASN A 253 -37.99 -34.48 5.75
N THR A 254 -36.79 -34.08 5.34
CA THR A 254 -35.76 -34.99 4.82
C THR A 254 -34.55 -34.97 5.74
N THR A 255 -34.17 -36.13 6.28
CA THR A 255 -32.90 -36.26 7.02
C THR A 255 -31.76 -36.30 6.02
N VAL A 256 -30.85 -35.33 6.10
CA VAL A 256 -29.69 -35.19 5.19
C VAL A 256 -28.37 -35.61 5.84
N GLY A 257 -28.38 -35.81 7.16
CA GLY A 257 -27.26 -36.34 7.91
C GLY A 257 -27.61 -36.54 9.38
N SER A 258 -26.69 -37.11 10.14
CA SER A 258 -26.86 -37.33 11.58
C SER A 258 -25.55 -37.17 12.31
N PHE A 259 -25.58 -36.47 13.45
CA PHE A 259 -24.45 -36.32 14.36
C PHE A 259 -24.22 -37.56 15.21
N TYR A 260 -25.30 -38.31 15.46
CA TYR A 260 -25.29 -39.57 16.16
C TYR A 260 -26.41 -40.45 15.61
N SER A 261 -26.14 -41.75 15.45
CA SER A 261 -27.15 -42.77 15.18
C SER A 261 -26.68 -44.07 15.81
N GLY A 262 -27.37 -44.55 16.83
CA GLY A 262 -26.93 -45.73 17.58
C GLY A 262 -27.84 -46.08 18.76
N ASN A 263 -27.37 -47.02 19.57
CA ASN A 263 -28.00 -47.45 20.82
C ASN A 263 -27.13 -47.04 22.01
N GLY A 264 -27.68 -47.05 23.22
CA GLY A 264 -26.97 -46.67 24.44
C GLY A 264 -27.41 -45.32 25.02
N ASN A 265 -27.03 -45.08 26.28
CA ASN A 265 -27.49 -43.97 27.09
C ASN A 265 -26.42 -42.89 27.35
N GLU A 266 -25.18 -43.11 26.90
CA GLU A 266 -24.07 -42.18 27.11
C GLU A 266 -23.12 -42.24 25.90
N PHE A 267 -22.78 -41.09 25.32
CA PHE A 267 -21.91 -41.00 24.13
C PHE A 267 -21.39 -39.58 23.91
N ASP A 268 -20.31 -39.47 23.13
CA ASP A 268 -19.80 -38.18 22.66
C ASP A 268 -20.31 -37.88 21.25
N VAL A 269 -20.67 -36.62 21.01
CA VAL A 269 -20.93 -36.06 19.70
C VAL A 269 -19.72 -35.21 19.31
N ASN A 270 -19.04 -35.57 18.23
CA ASN A 270 -17.99 -34.76 17.61
C ASN A 270 -18.00 -35.03 16.10
N CYS A 271 -18.90 -34.34 15.41
CA CYS A 271 -19.18 -34.64 14.01
C CYS A 271 -19.49 -33.35 13.23
N THR A 272 -19.06 -33.33 11.97
CA THR A 272 -19.44 -32.32 10.98
C THR A 272 -20.30 -32.99 9.91
N VAL A 273 -21.47 -32.42 9.65
CA VAL A 273 -22.38 -32.83 8.59
C VAL A 273 -22.37 -31.77 7.50
N LYS A 274 -22.05 -32.18 6.27
CA LYS A 274 -22.15 -31.31 5.09
C LYS A 274 -23.53 -31.46 4.46
N VAL A 275 -24.24 -30.35 4.32
CA VAL A 275 -25.52 -30.30 3.62
C VAL A 275 -25.26 -29.80 2.20
N SER A 276 -25.47 -30.69 1.24
CA SER A 276 -25.33 -30.38 -0.19
C SER A 276 -26.34 -29.34 -0.65
N SER A 277 -25.93 -28.54 -1.65
CA SER A 277 -26.76 -27.58 -2.38
C SER A 277 -28.02 -28.19 -3.00
N SER A 278 -28.05 -29.51 -3.22
CA SER A 278 -29.26 -30.24 -3.64
C SER A 278 -30.40 -30.16 -2.61
N TYR A 279 -30.08 -30.04 -1.32
CA TYR A 279 -31.05 -29.91 -0.23
C TYR A 279 -31.15 -28.48 0.30
N ALA A 280 -30.03 -27.75 0.41
CA ALA A 280 -29.98 -26.37 0.86
C ALA A 280 -30.34 -25.39 -0.28
N ARG A 281 -31.60 -25.49 -0.74
CA ARG A 281 -32.17 -24.68 -1.82
C ARG A 281 -32.96 -23.49 -1.27
N ALA A 282 -33.07 -22.41 -2.05
CA ALA A 282 -33.86 -21.25 -1.68
C ALA A 282 -35.30 -21.64 -1.26
N GLY A 283 -35.74 -21.14 -0.10
CA GLY A 283 -37.03 -21.44 0.53
C GLY A 283 -36.98 -22.56 1.56
N ASN A 284 -36.01 -23.48 1.49
CA ASN A 284 -35.91 -24.60 2.43
C ASN A 284 -35.43 -24.12 3.80
N LEU A 285 -35.80 -24.87 4.85
CA LEU A 285 -35.34 -24.64 6.21
C LEU A 285 -34.38 -25.73 6.66
N LEU A 286 -33.38 -25.38 7.46
CA LEU A 286 -32.52 -26.33 8.16
C LEU A 286 -32.94 -26.40 9.62
N LYS A 287 -33.17 -27.62 10.10
CA LYS A 287 -33.61 -27.94 11.45
C LYS A 287 -32.68 -29.00 12.03
N ILE A 288 -32.41 -28.90 13.33
CA ILE A 288 -31.80 -29.99 14.11
C ILE A 288 -32.87 -30.59 15.01
N ASP A 289 -33.01 -31.92 14.94
CA ASP A 289 -33.89 -32.66 15.85
C ASP A 289 -33.23 -33.94 16.36
N PHE A 290 -33.88 -34.56 17.34
CA PHE A 290 -33.51 -35.88 17.81
C PHE A 290 -34.74 -36.78 17.97
N THR A 291 -34.54 -38.09 17.91
CA THR A 291 -35.63 -39.07 18.06
C THR A 291 -36.09 -39.17 19.51
N ALA A 292 -37.40 -39.23 19.73
CA ALA A 292 -37.96 -39.37 21.07
C ALA A 292 -37.80 -40.81 21.61
N ASP A 293 -37.45 -40.93 22.89
CA ASP A 293 -37.55 -42.17 23.67
C ASP A 293 -39.02 -42.58 23.86
N PRO A 294 -39.38 -43.89 23.92
CA PRO A 294 -40.78 -44.33 24.00
C PRO A 294 -41.47 -44.10 25.36
N TYR A 295 -40.85 -43.33 26.27
CA TYR A 295 -41.28 -43.18 27.66
C TYR A 295 -41.82 -41.77 27.96
N THR A 296 -42.76 -41.69 28.90
CA THR A 296 -43.37 -40.41 29.33
C THR A 296 -42.48 -39.55 30.21
N SER A 297 -41.38 -40.11 30.70
CA SER A 297 -40.41 -39.48 31.59
C SER A 297 -39.02 -39.67 31.01
N SER A 298 -38.67 -38.85 30.02
CA SER A 298 -37.41 -38.97 29.29
C SER A 298 -36.61 -37.67 29.37
N TYR A 299 -35.28 -37.79 29.26
CA TYR A 299 -34.37 -36.65 29.28
C TYR A 299 -33.14 -36.88 28.41
N LEU A 300 -32.57 -35.78 27.92
CA LEU A 300 -31.26 -35.67 27.30
C LEU A 300 -30.44 -34.64 28.08
N LYS A 301 -29.33 -35.06 28.68
CA LYS A 301 -28.34 -34.19 29.32
C LYS A 301 -27.19 -33.96 28.38
N ILE A 302 -26.79 -32.71 28.24
CA ILE A 302 -25.65 -32.29 27.44
C ILE A 302 -24.65 -31.66 28.40
N SER A 303 -23.41 -32.10 28.33
CA SER A 303 -22.30 -31.52 29.10
C SER A 303 -21.07 -31.39 28.22
N LYS A 304 -20.01 -30.76 28.75
CA LYS A 304 -18.74 -30.55 28.02
C LYS A 304 -18.96 -29.90 26.64
N PHE A 305 -19.89 -28.96 26.55
CA PHE A 305 -20.22 -28.29 25.29
C PHE A 305 -19.02 -27.47 24.81
N LYS A 306 -18.56 -27.75 23.59
CA LYS A 306 -17.45 -27.04 22.96
C LYS A 306 -17.88 -26.23 21.76
N GLU A 307 -18.78 -26.77 20.93
CA GLU A 307 -19.15 -26.13 19.68
C GLU A 307 -20.52 -26.60 19.19
N PHE A 308 -21.31 -25.64 18.72
CA PHE A 308 -22.26 -25.87 17.65
C PHE A 308 -22.19 -24.68 16.70
N SER A 309 -21.77 -24.94 15.45
CA SER A 309 -21.59 -23.92 14.43
C SER A 309 -22.20 -24.33 13.09
N ILE A 310 -22.72 -23.34 12.38
CA ILE A 310 -23.13 -23.47 10.98
C ILE A 310 -22.25 -22.56 10.15
N LYS A 311 -21.58 -23.15 9.16
CA LYS A 311 -20.60 -22.49 8.31
C LYS A 311 -21.01 -22.56 6.85
N TYR A 312 -20.83 -21.47 6.12
CA TYR A 312 -21.21 -21.37 4.71
C TYR A 312 -20.45 -20.27 4.01
N SER A 313 -20.33 -20.36 2.69
CA SER A 313 -19.75 -19.30 1.87
C SER A 313 -20.85 -18.48 1.20
N SER A 314 -20.63 -17.18 1.05
CA SER A 314 -21.52 -16.27 0.33
C SER A 314 -20.73 -15.32 -0.56
N ILE A 315 -21.32 -14.93 -1.68
CA ILE A 315 -20.85 -13.84 -2.54
C ILE A 315 -22.03 -12.90 -2.71
N ASP A 316 -21.81 -11.62 -2.47
CA ASP A 316 -22.86 -10.62 -2.60
C ASP A 316 -22.94 -10.06 -4.02
N LYS A 317 -23.93 -9.20 -4.28
CA LYS A 317 -24.11 -8.62 -5.61
C LYS A 317 -22.94 -7.70 -5.99
N PRO A 318 -22.55 -7.68 -7.27
CA PRO A 318 -21.56 -6.73 -7.78
C PRO A 318 -21.98 -5.28 -7.54
N VAL A 319 -20.99 -4.41 -7.36
CA VAL A 319 -21.19 -2.97 -7.18
C VAL A 319 -20.30 -2.16 -8.10
N SER A 320 -20.77 -0.98 -8.50
CA SER A 320 -19.94 0.00 -9.21
C SER A 320 -19.13 0.83 -8.21
N VAL A 321 -17.85 1.05 -8.51
CA VAL A 321 -16.91 1.88 -7.72
C VAL A 321 -16.26 2.89 -8.65
N ASP A 322 -16.30 4.17 -8.29
CA ASP A 322 -15.52 5.22 -8.96
C ASP A 322 -14.02 4.95 -8.74
N VAL A 323 -13.22 5.06 -9.79
CA VAL A 323 -11.79 4.75 -9.78
C VAL A 323 -10.95 5.92 -10.26
N ILE A 324 -9.72 6.03 -9.78
CA ILE A 324 -8.81 7.13 -10.09
C ILE A 324 -7.56 6.57 -10.78
N PRO A 325 -7.32 6.90 -12.05
CA PRO A 325 -6.06 6.60 -12.72
C PRO A 325 -4.89 7.29 -11.99
N PRO A 326 -3.72 6.64 -11.83
CA PRO A 326 -2.58 7.20 -11.09
C PRO A 326 -2.15 8.59 -11.60
N ILE A 327 -2.17 8.79 -12.92
CA ILE A 327 -1.86 10.07 -13.55
C ILE A 327 -2.83 11.19 -13.17
N ASN A 328 -4.12 10.86 -12.98
CA ASN A 328 -5.11 11.86 -12.58
C ASN A 328 -4.91 12.26 -11.12
N LEU A 329 -4.59 11.31 -10.24
CA LEU A 329 -4.27 11.62 -8.84
C LEU A 329 -3.02 12.49 -8.74
N LEU A 330 -1.96 12.18 -9.50
CA LEU A 330 -0.77 13.00 -9.59
C LEU A 330 -1.11 14.44 -9.99
N LYS A 331 -1.88 14.63 -11.08
CA LYS A 331 -2.33 15.97 -11.51
C LYS A 331 -3.15 16.69 -10.44
N GLY A 332 -4.04 15.98 -9.74
CA GLY A 332 -4.81 16.52 -8.62
C GLY A 332 -3.94 17.00 -7.47
N LEU A 333 -2.95 16.20 -7.07
CA LEU A 333 -1.98 16.55 -6.02
C LEU A 333 -1.12 17.75 -6.42
N ILE A 334 -0.62 17.78 -7.65
CA ILE A 334 0.18 18.91 -8.16
C ILE A 334 -0.67 20.19 -8.23
N LYS A 335 -1.93 20.11 -8.66
CA LYS A 335 -2.87 21.24 -8.63
C LYS A 335 -3.04 21.79 -7.22
N SER A 336 -3.17 20.92 -6.21
CA SER A 336 -3.32 21.32 -4.80
C SER A 336 -2.03 21.89 -4.20
N ILE A 337 -0.86 21.40 -4.62
CA ILE A 337 0.45 21.93 -4.20
C ILE A 337 0.75 23.27 -4.88
N ASN A 338 0.38 23.43 -6.15
CA ASN A 338 0.76 24.56 -6.99
C ASN A 338 -0.22 25.74 -6.87
N THR A 339 -0.27 26.35 -5.69
CA THR A 339 -1.12 27.52 -5.40
C THR A 339 -0.78 28.75 -6.26
N GLU A 340 0.47 28.83 -6.72
CA GLU A 340 0.99 29.91 -7.56
C GLU A 340 0.64 29.76 -9.05
N LYS A 341 -0.05 28.66 -9.42
CA LYS A 341 -0.48 28.37 -10.81
C LYS A 341 0.68 28.37 -11.82
N LYS A 342 1.85 27.86 -11.42
CA LYS A 342 2.95 27.58 -12.34
C LYS A 342 2.49 26.57 -13.41
N GLU A 343 3.02 26.67 -14.63
CA GLU A 343 2.75 25.65 -15.64
C GLU A 343 3.59 24.40 -15.33
N ILE A 344 2.95 23.36 -14.80
CA ILE A 344 3.61 22.10 -14.42
C ILE A 344 2.94 20.94 -15.16
N PHE A 345 3.72 20.17 -15.89
CA PHE A 345 3.27 18.96 -16.57
C PHE A 345 3.53 17.73 -15.70
N CYS A 346 2.65 16.74 -15.79
CA CYS A 346 2.73 15.49 -15.02
C CYS A 346 2.74 14.31 -15.97
N GLU A 347 3.69 13.40 -15.79
CA GLU A 347 3.88 12.20 -16.60
C GLU A 347 4.24 10.99 -15.74
N ILE A 348 3.83 9.81 -16.20
CA ILE A 348 4.21 8.52 -15.63
C ILE A 348 4.58 7.63 -16.81
N ASP A 349 5.78 7.06 -16.79
CA ASP A 349 6.20 6.13 -17.85
C ASP A 349 5.29 4.90 -17.85
N SER A 350 4.84 4.50 -19.04
CA SER A 350 3.95 3.35 -19.25
C SER A 350 4.66 2.25 -20.03
N GLY A 351 4.19 1.00 -19.92
CA GLY A 351 4.78 -0.15 -20.60
C GLY A 351 6.10 -0.65 -20.01
N VAL A 352 6.48 -0.15 -18.83
CA VAL A 352 7.68 -0.58 -18.10
C VAL A 352 7.34 -1.61 -17.02
N ASP A 353 6.23 -1.40 -16.28
CA ASP A 353 5.67 -2.35 -15.34
C ASP A 353 4.17 -2.51 -15.62
N GLU A 354 3.79 -3.69 -16.14
CA GLU A 354 2.40 -4.01 -16.49
C GLU A 354 1.45 -3.88 -15.28
N ARG A 355 1.96 -4.04 -14.05
CA ARG A 355 1.17 -3.89 -12.83
C ARG A 355 0.80 -2.44 -12.55
N LEU A 356 1.69 -1.49 -12.86
CA LEU A 356 1.39 -0.06 -12.75
C LEU A 356 0.40 0.37 -13.85
N ASP A 357 0.56 -0.14 -15.07
CA ASP A 357 -0.35 0.15 -16.19
C ASP A 357 -1.79 -0.29 -15.91
N MET A 358 -1.98 -1.31 -15.05
CA MET A 358 -3.28 -1.82 -14.61
C MET A 358 -3.78 -1.26 -13.29
N ALA A 359 -2.97 -0.45 -12.60
CA ALA A 359 -3.30 0.05 -11.28
C ALA A 359 -4.39 1.13 -11.36
N LEU A 360 -5.46 0.94 -10.59
CA LEU A 360 -6.52 1.93 -10.39
C LEU A 360 -6.68 2.19 -8.90
N ILE A 361 -6.66 3.46 -8.52
CA ILE A 361 -6.75 3.89 -7.11
C ILE A 361 -8.22 4.02 -6.73
N LEU A 362 -8.55 3.56 -5.53
CA LEU A 362 -9.89 3.62 -4.95
C LEU A 362 -9.85 4.44 -3.65
N ALA A 363 -10.64 5.50 -3.57
CA ALA A 363 -10.90 6.14 -2.29
C ALA A 363 -11.81 5.24 -1.44
N ALA A 364 -11.54 5.10 -0.14
CA ALA A 364 -12.38 4.32 0.76
C ALA A 364 -13.86 4.77 0.71
N GLU A 365 -14.10 6.08 0.65
CA GLU A 365 -15.44 6.64 0.51
C GLU A 365 -16.16 6.20 -0.79
N SER A 366 -15.43 6.09 -1.90
CA SER A 366 -15.98 5.54 -3.15
C SER A 366 -16.30 4.05 -3.04
N VAL A 367 -15.46 3.29 -2.34
CA VAL A 367 -15.72 1.88 -2.03
C VAL A 367 -16.98 1.74 -1.17
N ARG A 368 -17.22 2.66 -0.22
CA ARG A 368 -18.47 2.76 0.58
C ARG A 368 -19.67 3.37 -0.17
N GLY A 369 -19.50 3.82 -1.40
CA GLY A 369 -20.59 4.38 -2.21
C GLY A 369 -21.11 5.74 -1.73
N ILE A 370 -20.26 6.54 -1.08
CA ILE A 370 -20.59 7.91 -0.65
C ILE A 370 -20.68 8.85 -1.87
N LEU A 371 -21.73 9.69 -1.93
CA LEU A 371 -22.05 10.51 -3.11
C LEU A 371 -20.97 11.57 -3.42
N GLU A 372 -20.43 12.23 -2.39
CA GLU A 372 -19.41 13.26 -2.50
C GLU A 372 -18.04 12.74 -2.02
N ALA A 373 -17.70 11.52 -2.46
CA ALA A 373 -16.49 10.85 -2.04
C ALA A 373 -15.23 11.69 -2.28
N LYS A 374 -14.28 11.59 -1.36
CA LYS A 374 -12.99 12.28 -1.37
C LYS A 374 -11.86 11.29 -1.17
N ILE A 375 -10.71 11.62 -1.74
CA ILE A 375 -9.47 10.88 -1.53
C ILE A 375 -8.55 11.68 -0.59
N TYR A 376 -8.08 11.03 0.46
CA TYR A 376 -7.24 11.60 1.50
C TYR A 376 -5.79 11.14 1.34
N THR A 377 -4.95 11.95 0.71
CA THR A 377 -3.57 11.55 0.43
C THR A 377 -2.60 12.72 0.30
N SER A 378 -1.31 12.43 0.23
CA SER A 378 -0.25 13.41 0.05
C SER A 378 0.66 13.03 -1.10
N TYR A 379 1.42 14.00 -1.62
CA TYR A 379 2.40 13.72 -2.66
C TYR A 379 3.50 12.77 -2.18
N LYS A 380 3.89 12.85 -0.90
CA LYS A 380 4.79 11.88 -0.27
C LYS A 380 4.21 10.47 -0.30
N LYS A 381 2.95 10.28 0.11
CA LYS A 381 2.31 8.95 0.06
C LYS A 381 2.24 8.41 -1.36
N PHE A 382 1.95 9.27 -2.36
CA PHE A 382 1.98 8.87 -3.76
C PHE A 382 3.38 8.43 -4.21
N MET A 383 4.43 9.19 -3.87
CA MET A 383 5.83 8.80 -4.17
C MET A 383 6.21 7.48 -3.49
N ASP A 384 5.91 7.34 -2.20
CA ASP A 384 6.25 6.14 -1.43
C ASP A 384 5.52 4.90 -2.00
N TRP A 385 4.25 5.04 -2.43
CA TRP A 385 3.52 3.99 -3.13
C TRP A 385 4.16 3.61 -4.46
N MET A 386 4.47 4.60 -5.32
CA MET A 386 5.11 4.37 -6.62
C MET A 386 6.47 3.67 -6.47
N GLU A 387 7.26 4.07 -5.47
CA GLU A 387 8.59 3.52 -5.21
C GLU A 387 8.53 2.10 -4.63
N SER A 388 7.72 1.91 -3.60
CA SER A 388 7.62 0.61 -2.92
C SER A 388 6.98 -0.46 -3.81
N GLU A 389 5.90 -0.14 -4.52
CA GLU A 389 5.20 -1.11 -5.35
C GLU A 389 5.90 -1.40 -6.67
N PHE A 390 6.39 -0.36 -7.35
CA PHE A 390 6.79 -0.44 -8.75
C PHE A 390 8.27 -0.09 -8.98
N GLY A 391 8.98 0.39 -7.96
CA GLY A 391 10.35 0.88 -8.14
C GLY A 391 10.40 2.20 -8.93
N PHE A 392 9.28 2.93 -9.03
CA PHE A 392 9.20 4.20 -9.74
C PHE A 392 9.57 5.36 -8.83
N VAL A 393 10.42 6.24 -9.34
CA VAL A 393 10.94 7.41 -8.60
C VAL A 393 10.69 8.68 -9.40
N GLN A 394 10.67 9.81 -8.69
CA GLN A 394 10.48 11.11 -9.30
C GLN A 394 11.74 11.58 -10.06
N LYS A 395 11.51 12.12 -11.25
CA LYS A 395 12.45 12.95 -12.02
C LYS A 395 11.78 14.29 -12.38
N ILE A 396 12.53 15.38 -12.27
CA ILE A 396 12.07 16.72 -12.66
C ILE A 396 12.90 17.17 -13.85
N ASP A 397 12.23 17.34 -14.99
CA ASP A 397 12.84 17.78 -16.25
C ASP A 397 12.20 19.11 -16.67
N GLY A 398 12.85 20.22 -16.33
CA GLY A 398 12.31 21.56 -16.54
C GLY A 398 10.99 21.73 -15.77
N ASN A 399 9.89 21.95 -16.50
CA ASN A 399 8.56 22.11 -15.93
C ASN A 399 7.76 20.80 -15.83
N THR A 400 8.38 19.66 -16.11
CA THR A 400 7.71 18.35 -16.12
C THR A 400 8.13 17.54 -14.91
N ILE A 401 7.15 17.06 -14.15
CA ILE A 401 7.32 16.04 -13.12
C ILE A 401 7.01 14.70 -13.78
N ARG A 402 8.02 13.84 -13.89
CA ARG A 402 7.90 12.50 -14.46
C ARG A 402 8.20 11.44 -13.40
N PHE A 403 7.38 10.39 -13.34
CA PHE A 403 7.71 9.17 -12.61
C PHE A 403 8.26 8.14 -13.59
N VAL A 404 9.47 7.67 -13.33
CA VAL A 404 10.18 6.70 -14.16
C VAL A 404 10.66 5.53 -13.30
N HIS A 405 10.79 4.34 -13.87
CA HIS A 405 11.41 3.23 -13.15
C HIS A 405 12.86 3.56 -12.80
N ARG A 406 13.27 3.35 -11.54
CA ARG A 406 14.58 3.75 -11.01
C ARG A 406 15.76 3.37 -11.90
N ASP A 407 15.73 2.15 -12.44
CA ASP A 407 16.78 1.63 -13.32
C ASP A 407 17.07 2.50 -14.55
N SER A 408 16.08 3.24 -15.06
CA SER A 408 16.26 4.09 -16.24
C SER A 408 17.17 5.29 -15.96
N LEU A 409 17.38 5.62 -14.68
CA LEU A 409 18.26 6.69 -14.23
C LEU A 409 19.75 6.29 -14.12
N PHE A 410 20.08 5.05 -14.49
CA PHE A 410 21.42 4.47 -14.32
C PHE A 410 21.91 3.84 -15.64
N THR A 411 22.09 4.66 -16.69
CA THR A 411 22.55 4.19 -18.00
C THR A 411 24.04 3.85 -18.00
N LYS A 412 24.47 2.98 -18.92
CA LYS A 412 25.87 2.50 -18.96
C LYS A 412 26.79 3.34 -19.85
N ASP A 413 26.25 4.39 -20.46
CA ASP A 413 27.02 5.27 -21.33
C ASP A 413 28.05 6.05 -20.51
N ILE A 414 29.27 6.21 -21.02
CA ILE A 414 30.30 7.03 -20.40
C ILE A 414 30.17 8.43 -20.95
N VAL A 415 29.95 9.42 -20.07
CA VAL A 415 29.75 10.83 -20.46
C VAL A 415 30.92 11.73 -20.07
N LYS A 416 31.81 11.25 -19.21
CA LYS A 416 33.04 11.96 -18.83
C LYS A 416 34.08 10.97 -18.31
N GLU A 417 35.32 11.19 -18.71
CA GLU A 417 36.48 10.44 -18.27
C GLU A 417 37.42 11.38 -17.52
N ILE A 418 37.58 11.14 -16.22
CA ILE A 418 38.51 11.86 -15.36
C ILE A 418 39.78 10.99 -15.28
N GLY A 419 40.76 11.28 -16.14
CA GLY A 419 42.07 10.64 -16.08
C GLY A 419 42.85 11.05 -14.83
N THR A 420 44.15 10.75 -14.75
CA THR A 420 44.96 10.97 -13.54
C THR A 420 45.20 12.43 -13.14
N ASN A 421 44.70 13.41 -13.90
CA ASN A 421 44.86 14.84 -13.62
C ASN A 421 43.69 15.37 -12.76
N HIS A 422 43.56 14.83 -11.56
CA HIS A 422 42.61 15.27 -10.52
C HIS A 422 43.35 15.43 -9.19
N SER A 423 42.65 15.92 -8.17
CA SER A 423 43.18 16.07 -6.82
C SER A 423 42.14 15.68 -5.77
N ASN A 424 42.57 15.57 -4.51
CA ASN A 424 41.69 15.26 -3.37
C ASN A 424 40.87 13.98 -3.56
N PHE A 425 41.47 12.97 -4.21
CA PHE A 425 40.86 11.65 -4.33
C PHE A 425 40.58 11.05 -2.96
N SER A 426 39.37 10.52 -2.79
CA SER A 426 39.04 9.65 -1.67
C SER A 426 38.00 8.60 -2.08
N TYR A 427 38.10 7.44 -1.43
CA TYR A 427 37.10 6.38 -1.50
C TYR A 427 36.54 6.13 -0.10
N SER A 428 35.22 6.05 0.02
CA SER A 428 34.53 5.71 1.27
C SER A 428 33.37 4.76 1.02
N VAL A 429 32.80 4.22 2.10
CA VAL A 429 31.60 3.40 2.06
C VAL A 429 30.46 4.20 2.69
N ASP A 430 29.34 4.32 1.98
CA ASP A 430 28.13 4.94 2.49
C ASP A 430 27.32 3.93 3.32
N GLU A 431 27.58 3.93 4.63
CA GLU A 431 26.92 3.07 5.62
C GLU A 431 25.39 3.29 5.68
N SER A 432 24.89 4.46 5.26
CA SER A 432 23.46 4.76 5.25
C SER A 432 22.67 3.90 4.24
N ARG A 433 23.37 3.27 3.28
CA ARG A 433 22.82 2.40 2.24
C ARG A 433 22.95 0.91 2.55
N ILE A 434 23.51 0.59 3.71
CA ILE A 434 23.69 -0.79 4.16
C ILE A 434 22.54 -1.10 5.10
N TYR A 435 21.73 -2.10 4.77
CA TYR A 435 20.58 -2.51 5.56
C TYR A 435 20.69 -3.98 6.00
N SER A 436 20.45 -4.21 7.28
CA SER A 436 20.41 -5.55 7.87
C SER A 436 19.05 -6.24 7.67
N THR A 437 17.98 -5.42 7.60
CA THR A 437 16.59 -5.85 7.51
C THR A 437 15.88 -5.09 6.40
N VAL A 438 14.99 -5.77 5.70
CA VAL A 438 14.10 -5.19 4.69
C VAL A 438 12.67 -5.54 5.05
N SER A 439 11.83 -4.53 5.22
CA SER A 439 10.38 -4.70 5.35
C SER A 439 9.71 -4.34 4.06
N VAL A 440 8.76 -5.16 3.65
CA VAL A 440 8.07 -4.99 2.39
C VAL A 440 6.60 -5.37 2.54
N GLY A 441 5.71 -4.63 1.87
CA GLY A 441 4.27 -4.88 1.91
C GLY A 441 3.50 -3.65 2.34
N TYR A 442 2.58 -3.82 3.28
CA TYR A 442 1.57 -2.83 3.64
C TYR A 442 1.36 -2.81 5.16
N GLU A 443 0.88 -1.68 5.69
CA GLU A 443 0.55 -1.58 7.10
C GLU A 443 -0.50 -2.62 7.52
N LYS A 444 -0.23 -3.32 8.63
CA LYS A 444 -1.11 -4.34 9.18
C LYS A 444 -2.50 -3.79 9.50
N GLN A 445 -3.52 -4.56 9.14
CA GLN A 445 -4.91 -4.28 9.49
C GLN A 445 -5.45 -5.38 10.40
N GLU A 446 -6.22 -4.99 11.42
CA GLU A 446 -6.83 -5.94 12.35
C GLU A 446 -8.21 -6.35 11.85
N TYR A 447 -8.27 -7.55 11.29
CA TYR A 447 -9.52 -8.21 10.90
C TYR A 447 -9.81 -9.35 11.86
N ASP A 448 -10.71 -9.13 12.82
CA ASP A 448 -11.07 -10.15 13.81
C ASP A 448 -12.10 -11.15 13.26
N ASN A 449 -11.77 -11.78 12.14
CA ASN A 449 -12.56 -12.85 11.55
C ASN A 449 -11.69 -13.80 10.72
N ILE A 450 -12.24 -14.99 10.43
CA ILE A 450 -11.54 -16.04 9.67
C ILE A 450 -11.07 -15.60 8.27
N ASN A 451 -11.83 -14.75 7.59
CA ASN A 451 -11.48 -14.24 6.26
C ASN A 451 -10.29 -13.28 6.35
N GLY A 452 -10.26 -12.45 7.38
CA GLY A 452 -9.17 -11.52 7.67
C GLY A 452 -7.83 -12.21 7.90
N ARG A 453 -7.83 -13.37 8.55
CA ARG A 453 -6.62 -14.18 8.77
C ARG A 453 -5.98 -14.70 7.48
N ASP A 454 -6.77 -14.76 6.42
CA ASP A 454 -6.35 -15.23 5.11
C ASP A 454 -5.63 -14.14 4.30
N GLU A 455 -5.74 -12.88 4.74
CA GLU A 455 -5.07 -11.75 4.09
C GLU A 455 -3.56 -11.83 4.28
N PHE A 456 -2.85 -11.66 3.16
CA PHE A 456 -1.40 -11.74 3.13
C PHE A 456 -0.74 -10.43 2.71
N ARG A 457 -1.48 -9.40 2.24
CA ARG A 457 -0.91 -8.08 1.91
C ARG A 457 -0.65 -7.24 3.17
N PHE A 458 0.22 -7.71 4.04
CA PHE A 458 0.77 -6.96 5.17
C PHE A 458 2.30 -6.98 5.17
N THR A 459 2.92 -6.31 6.13
CA THR A 459 4.36 -6.26 6.26
C THR A 459 4.96 -7.66 6.37
N THR A 460 5.99 -7.91 5.56
CA THR A 460 6.86 -9.07 5.66
C THR A 460 8.28 -8.59 5.89
N GLU A 461 8.95 -9.22 6.85
CA GLU A 461 10.30 -8.90 7.27
C GLU A 461 11.29 -9.91 6.69
N TYR A 462 12.38 -9.40 6.11
CA TYR A 462 13.47 -10.19 5.59
C TYR A 462 14.82 -9.74 6.15
N ILE A 463 15.76 -10.67 6.27
CA ILE A 463 17.14 -10.43 6.74
C ILE A 463 18.10 -10.53 5.55
N SER A 464 18.97 -9.53 5.36
CA SER A 464 19.96 -9.48 4.26
C SER A 464 21.20 -10.34 4.51
N GLY A 465 21.43 -10.75 5.76
CA GLY A 465 22.63 -11.44 6.22
C GLY A 465 23.78 -10.50 6.61
N ILE A 466 23.55 -9.18 6.55
CA ILE A 466 24.50 -8.16 7.00
C ILE A 466 24.34 -7.94 8.51
N ASN A 467 25.43 -8.08 9.26
CA ASN A 467 25.43 -7.96 10.73
C ASN A 467 26.18 -6.74 11.27
N VAL A 468 26.70 -5.87 10.38
CA VAL A 468 27.51 -4.70 10.77
C VAL A 468 26.68 -3.45 11.09
N THR A 469 25.36 -3.51 10.87
CA THR A 469 24.42 -2.41 11.07
C THR A 469 23.08 -2.96 11.56
N THR A 470 22.25 -2.07 12.11
CA THR A 470 20.85 -2.34 12.47
C THR A 470 19.87 -1.56 11.58
N ASN A 471 20.37 -0.91 10.52
CA ASN A 471 19.54 -0.14 9.61
C ASN A 471 18.50 -1.04 8.94
N LYS A 472 17.31 -0.46 8.77
CA LYS A 472 16.11 -1.08 8.23
C LYS A 472 15.68 -0.33 6.96
N LEU A 473 15.49 -1.04 5.86
CA LEU A 473 14.89 -0.50 4.65
C LEU A 473 13.39 -0.80 4.66
N GLU A 474 12.57 0.22 4.43
CA GLU A 474 11.11 0.08 4.40
C GLU A 474 10.60 0.32 2.98
N LEU A 475 10.08 -0.75 2.37
CA LEU A 475 9.31 -0.74 1.13
C LEU A 475 7.85 -0.99 1.47
N ILE A 476 7.28 -0.10 2.30
CA ILE A 476 5.91 -0.19 2.79
C ILE A 476 5.04 0.77 2.00
N SER A 477 4.05 0.22 1.30
CA SER A 477 3.11 1.02 0.55
C SER A 477 2.10 1.69 1.49
N PRO A 478 1.89 3.02 1.38
CA PRO A 478 0.83 3.72 2.11
C PRO A 478 -0.55 3.51 1.48
N TYR A 479 -0.63 2.96 0.27
CA TYR A 479 -1.89 2.58 -0.38
C TYR A 479 -2.08 1.08 -0.27
N ARG A 480 -3.32 0.66 -0.02
CA ARG A 480 -3.64 -0.70 0.40
C ARG A 480 -4.09 -1.55 -0.79
N ALA A 481 -3.50 -2.73 -0.94
CA ALA A 481 -3.89 -3.71 -1.96
C ALA A 481 -4.71 -4.89 -1.40
N ASP A 482 -5.06 -4.84 -0.11
CA ASP A 482 -5.68 -5.96 0.58
C ASP A 482 -7.14 -6.19 0.13
N VAL A 483 -7.46 -7.45 -0.13
CA VAL A 483 -8.69 -7.90 -0.79
C VAL A 483 -9.84 -7.91 0.19
N TYR A 484 -9.60 -8.40 1.41
CA TYR A 484 -10.64 -8.48 2.42
C TYR A 484 -11.00 -7.10 3.00
N GLY A 485 -10.07 -6.15 3.08
CA GLY A 485 -10.40 -4.77 3.48
C GLY A 485 -11.34 -4.08 2.51
N ILE A 486 -11.11 -4.24 1.21
CA ILE A 486 -12.04 -3.74 0.18
C ILE A 486 -13.41 -4.42 0.35
N GLU A 487 -13.46 -5.74 0.51
CA GLU A 487 -14.72 -6.46 0.67
C GLU A 487 -15.51 -6.03 1.91
N PHE A 488 -14.86 -5.94 3.08
CA PHE A 488 -15.52 -5.50 4.30
C PHE A 488 -16.00 -4.05 4.19
N LEU A 489 -15.23 -3.18 3.54
CA LEU A 489 -15.61 -1.79 3.35
C LEU A 489 -16.84 -1.65 2.43
N VAL A 490 -16.95 -2.48 1.38
CA VAL A 490 -18.12 -2.50 0.50
C VAL A 490 -19.38 -2.96 1.25
N GLN A 491 -19.26 -3.85 2.23
CA GLN A 491 -20.41 -4.31 3.02
C GLN A 491 -21.00 -3.22 3.93
N GLU A 492 -20.27 -2.14 4.16
CA GLU A 492 -20.74 -0.96 4.91
C GLU A 492 -21.46 0.07 4.02
N ARG A 493 -21.67 -0.21 2.73
CA ARG A 493 -22.49 0.63 1.83
C ARG A 493 -23.89 0.87 2.39
N GLY A 494 -24.33 2.13 2.37
CA GLY A 494 -25.65 2.55 2.87
C GLY A 494 -25.75 2.73 4.38
N LYS A 495 -24.63 2.65 5.12
CA LYS A 495 -24.54 2.94 6.56
C LYS A 495 -23.86 4.28 6.80
N ASP A 496 -24.51 5.35 6.35
CA ASP A 496 -23.92 6.70 6.22
C ASP A 496 -23.67 7.42 7.55
N THR A 497 -24.20 6.93 8.68
CA THR A 497 -24.07 7.58 10.00
C THR A 497 -22.95 7.01 10.87
N THR A 498 -22.09 6.15 10.32
CA THR A 498 -21.00 5.52 11.06
C THR A 498 -19.67 6.10 10.58
N ASP A 499 -19.00 6.85 11.46
CA ASP A 499 -17.59 7.24 11.28
C ASP A 499 -16.77 5.95 11.19
N ASN A 500 -16.25 5.63 10.02
CA ASN A 500 -15.39 4.46 9.85
C ASN A 500 -13.93 4.93 9.93
N LYS A 501 -13.13 4.26 10.77
CA LYS A 501 -11.70 4.58 10.91
C LYS A 501 -10.95 4.50 9.58
N SER A 502 -11.48 3.75 8.62
CA SER A 502 -10.92 3.56 7.28
C SER A 502 -11.36 4.58 6.24
N ASP A 503 -12.17 5.60 6.56
CA ASP A 503 -12.63 6.56 5.55
C ASP A 503 -11.48 7.36 4.90
N ASN A 504 -10.37 7.50 5.61
CA ASN A 504 -9.15 8.14 5.12
C ASN A 504 -8.19 7.18 4.40
N ASP A 505 -8.55 5.90 4.29
CA ASP A 505 -7.70 4.91 3.63
C ASP A 505 -7.77 5.07 2.10
N VAL A 506 -6.65 4.74 1.46
CA VAL A 506 -6.53 4.72 0.01
C VAL A 506 -6.22 3.29 -0.40
N PHE A 507 -7.08 2.71 -1.21
CA PHE A 507 -6.89 1.39 -1.78
C PHE A 507 -6.45 1.49 -3.24
N PHE A 508 -5.96 0.40 -3.80
CA PHE A 508 -5.79 0.28 -5.24
C PHE A 508 -6.00 -1.16 -5.70
N VAL A 509 -6.35 -1.30 -6.97
CA VAL A 509 -6.62 -2.60 -7.59
C VAL A 509 -6.01 -2.71 -8.97
N GLY A 510 -5.76 -3.94 -9.39
CA GLY A 510 -5.34 -4.29 -10.74
C GLY A 510 -6.57 -4.59 -11.57
N ALA A 511 -6.85 -3.76 -12.57
CA ALA A 511 -8.04 -3.90 -13.39
C ALA A 511 -7.76 -3.59 -14.86
N LYS A 512 -8.55 -4.21 -15.75
CA LYS A 512 -8.51 -3.98 -17.19
C LYS A 512 -9.83 -3.40 -17.66
N TYR A 513 -9.78 -2.51 -18.64
CA TYR A 513 -10.98 -2.01 -19.28
C TYR A 513 -11.61 -3.10 -20.15
N ASP A 514 -12.89 -3.36 -19.94
CA ASP A 514 -13.71 -4.25 -20.75
C ASP A 514 -14.65 -3.42 -21.62
N SER A 515 -14.34 -3.36 -22.92
CA SER A 515 -15.12 -2.61 -23.91
C SER A 515 -16.53 -3.16 -24.13
N SER A 516 -16.80 -4.41 -23.75
CA SER A 516 -18.14 -5.01 -23.92
C SER A 516 -19.14 -4.53 -22.87
N THR A 517 -18.65 -4.24 -21.66
CA THR A 517 -19.46 -3.74 -20.53
C THR A 517 -19.25 -2.25 -20.26
N ASP A 518 -18.29 -1.62 -20.97
CA ASP A 518 -17.85 -0.23 -20.78
C ASP A 518 -17.42 0.08 -19.33
N LYS A 519 -16.77 -0.89 -18.69
CA LYS A 519 -16.34 -0.81 -17.28
C LYS A 519 -14.95 -1.43 -17.10
N TYR A 520 -14.30 -1.11 -15.99
CA TYR A 520 -13.12 -1.86 -15.55
C TYR A 520 -13.56 -3.15 -14.85
N VAL A 521 -12.78 -4.22 -15.04
CA VAL A 521 -12.94 -5.52 -14.38
C VAL A 521 -11.62 -5.94 -13.72
N LEU A 522 -11.71 -6.59 -12.56
CA LEU A 522 -10.54 -7.02 -11.80
C LEU A 522 -9.70 -8.05 -12.56
N VAL A 523 -8.38 -7.91 -12.50
CA VAL A 523 -7.44 -8.91 -13.00
C VAL A 523 -7.31 -10.03 -11.97
N ARG A 524 -7.80 -11.21 -12.35
CA ARG A 524 -7.72 -12.46 -11.56
C ARG A 524 -6.93 -13.56 -12.27
N ASN A 525 -6.98 -13.56 -13.61
CA ASN A 525 -6.30 -14.54 -14.44
C ASN A 525 -4.79 -14.26 -14.53
N GLY A 526 -4.01 -15.33 -14.76
CA GLY A 526 -2.55 -15.24 -14.87
C GLY A 526 -1.80 -15.44 -13.55
N TYR A 527 -2.52 -15.64 -12.44
CA TYR A 527 -1.95 -15.86 -11.12
C TYR A 527 -2.59 -17.09 -10.47
N THR A 528 -1.76 -18.03 -10.01
CA THR A 528 -2.18 -19.16 -9.18
C THR A 528 -1.83 -18.84 -7.74
N VAL A 529 -2.83 -18.68 -6.88
CA VAL A 529 -2.63 -18.40 -5.45
C VAL A 529 -2.96 -19.65 -4.65
N THR A 530 -2.09 -20.06 -3.74
CA THR A 530 -2.35 -21.17 -2.79
C THR A 530 -2.09 -20.71 -1.36
N GLY A 531 -2.50 -21.54 -0.38
CA GLY A 531 -2.39 -21.17 1.03
C GLY A 531 -3.45 -20.20 1.51
N VAL A 532 -4.49 -19.97 0.69
CA VAL A 532 -5.64 -19.11 0.99
C VAL A 532 -6.97 -19.89 1.00
N LEU A 533 -8.01 -19.36 1.66
CA LEU A 533 -9.33 -19.98 1.77
C LEU A 533 -10.02 -20.16 0.40
N ASN A 534 -9.93 -19.17 -0.50
CA ASN A 534 -10.48 -19.26 -1.85
C ASN A 534 -9.50 -18.69 -2.89
N SER A 535 -8.70 -19.57 -3.47
CA SER A 535 -7.69 -19.22 -4.47
C SER A 535 -8.26 -18.58 -5.75
N THR A 536 -9.44 -19.03 -6.19
CA THR A 536 -10.01 -18.63 -7.49
C THR A 536 -10.59 -17.22 -7.50
N MET A 537 -10.91 -16.67 -6.31
CA MET A 537 -11.51 -15.36 -6.14
C MET A 537 -10.55 -14.33 -5.54
N MET A 538 -9.26 -14.63 -5.51
CA MET A 538 -8.26 -13.61 -5.21
C MET A 538 -8.07 -12.70 -6.42
N PHE A 539 -8.10 -11.39 -6.19
CA PHE A 539 -7.60 -10.37 -7.11
C PHE A 539 -6.39 -9.70 -6.45
N ASN A 540 -5.73 -8.75 -7.13
CA ASN A 540 -4.50 -8.11 -6.64
C ASN A 540 -3.37 -9.09 -6.32
N SER A 541 -3.37 -10.30 -6.90
CA SER A 541 -2.29 -11.28 -6.71
C SER A 541 -0.94 -10.78 -7.23
N MET A 542 -0.95 -9.78 -8.12
CA MET A 542 0.23 -9.10 -8.66
C MET A 542 0.88 -8.08 -7.71
N TYR A 543 0.15 -7.61 -6.69
CA TYR A 543 0.64 -6.66 -5.69
C TYR A 543 0.91 -7.39 -4.38
N TRP A 544 1.86 -8.32 -4.45
CA TRP A 544 2.34 -9.07 -3.30
C TRP A 544 3.81 -8.71 -3.05
N GLN A 545 4.30 -9.00 -1.86
CA GLN A 545 5.59 -8.52 -1.36
C GLN A 545 6.75 -8.91 -2.27
N ARG A 546 6.75 -10.10 -2.86
CA ARG A 546 7.82 -10.48 -3.80
C ARG A 546 7.79 -9.67 -5.09
N ALA A 547 6.63 -9.25 -5.57
CA ALA A 547 6.57 -8.37 -6.74
C ALA A 547 7.19 -7.00 -6.43
N MET A 548 6.98 -6.48 -5.21
CA MET A 548 7.65 -5.26 -4.73
C MET A 548 9.18 -5.44 -4.62
N LEU A 549 9.64 -6.61 -4.15
CA LEU A 549 11.07 -6.95 -4.11
C LEU A 549 11.67 -7.06 -5.53
N GLU A 550 10.97 -7.70 -6.47
CA GLU A 550 11.41 -7.80 -7.87
C GLU A 550 11.50 -6.42 -8.53
N ALA A 551 10.52 -5.55 -8.34
CA ALA A 551 10.55 -4.17 -8.86
C ALA A 551 11.69 -3.32 -8.28
N ASN A 552 12.20 -3.69 -7.09
CA ASN A 552 13.30 -3.01 -6.42
C ASN A 552 14.60 -3.82 -6.42
N LYS A 553 14.69 -4.90 -7.20
CA LYS A 553 15.76 -5.91 -7.09
C LYS A 553 17.17 -5.36 -7.27
N LYS A 554 17.41 -4.54 -8.30
CA LYS A 554 18.73 -3.93 -8.54
C LYS A 554 19.12 -2.93 -7.46
N PHE A 555 18.15 -2.24 -6.87
CA PHE A 555 18.39 -1.35 -5.73
C PHE A 555 18.75 -2.15 -4.47
N LEU A 556 18.01 -3.22 -4.18
CA LEU A 556 18.33 -4.15 -3.08
C LEU A 556 19.72 -4.80 -3.26
N GLY A 557 20.11 -5.05 -4.51
CA GLY A 557 21.43 -5.56 -4.89
C GLY A 557 22.61 -4.66 -4.51
N VAL A 558 22.37 -3.38 -4.18
CA VAL A 558 23.43 -2.46 -3.72
C VAL A 558 24.08 -2.98 -2.44
N PHE A 559 23.32 -3.62 -1.55
CA PHE A 559 23.80 -4.11 -0.27
C PHE A 559 23.64 -5.63 -0.07
N ALA A 560 22.67 -6.28 -0.71
CA ALA A 560 22.34 -7.69 -0.45
C ALA A 560 22.44 -8.58 -1.71
N GLY A 561 23.01 -9.78 -1.56
CA GLY A 561 22.92 -10.84 -2.59
C GLY A 561 21.74 -11.80 -2.41
N LYS A 562 21.07 -11.73 -1.25
CA LYS A 562 19.85 -12.48 -0.95
C LYS A 562 19.13 -11.86 0.24
N LEU A 563 17.83 -12.10 0.32
CA LEU A 563 17.01 -11.80 1.49
C LEU A 563 16.38 -13.09 1.99
N LYS A 564 16.48 -13.36 3.30
CA LYS A 564 15.89 -14.52 3.95
C LYS A 564 14.62 -14.10 4.68
N PHE A 565 13.53 -14.83 4.49
CA PHE A 565 12.29 -14.60 5.22
C PHE A 565 12.53 -14.70 6.74
N ALA A 566 11.98 -13.74 7.50
CA ALA A 566 12.04 -13.75 8.97
C ALA A 566 10.63 -13.88 9.58
N SER A 567 9.69 -13.03 9.18
CA SER A 567 8.32 -13.03 9.71
C SER A 567 7.35 -12.31 8.78
N SER A 568 6.04 -12.48 9.01
CA SER A 568 4.99 -11.72 8.34
C SER A 568 3.89 -11.39 9.34
N ASP A 569 3.28 -10.22 9.19
CA ASP A 569 2.11 -9.78 9.97
C ASP A 569 0.80 -10.42 9.49
N GLY A 570 0.81 -11.01 8.29
CA GLY A 570 -0.35 -11.66 7.68
C GLY A 570 -0.15 -13.15 7.42
N ASN A 571 -0.97 -13.71 6.53
CA ASN A 571 -0.86 -15.10 6.12
C ASN A 571 0.45 -15.37 5.37
N SER A 572 1.38 -16.05 6.03
CA SER A 572 2.69 -16.39 5.47
C SER A 572 2.75 -17.74 4.77
N ASP A 573 1.66 -18.52 4.78
CA ASP A 573 1.56 -19.79 4.07
C ASP A 573 1.16 -19.61 2.59
N VAL A 574 0.98 -18.36 2.16
CA VAL A 574 0.66 -18.03 0.77
C VAL A 574 1.80 -18.35 -0.19
N ALA A 575 1.43 -18.84 -1.37
CA ALA A 575 2.31 -18.89 -2.53
C ALA A 575 1.59 -18.32 -3.77
N VAL A 576 2.34 -17.64 -4.63
CA VAL A 576 1.85 -17.09 -5.90
C VAL A 576 2.71 -17.65 -7.03
N ASN A 577 2.06 -18.29 -8.01
CA ASN A 577 2.73 -18.96 -9.13
C ASN A 577 3.82 -19.94 -8.67
N ASP A 578 3.47 -20.78 -7.68
CA ASP A 578 4.34 -21.78 -7.04
C ASP A 578 5.57 -21.21 -6.30
N VAL A 579 5.63 -19.90 -6.10
CA VAL A 579 6.66 -19.24 -5.27
C VAL A 579 6.09 -18.91 -3.91
N ALA A 580 6.60 -19.54 -2.85
CA ALA A 580 6.12 -19.30 -1.50
C ALA A 580 6.63 -17.96 -0.97
N LEU A 581 5.83 -17.26 -0.16
CA LEU A 581 6.29 -16.02 0.48
C LEU A 581 7.57 -16.27 1.30
N LYS A 582 7.65 -17.43 1.97
CA LYS A 582 8.74 -17.85 2.87
C LYS A 582 10.05 -18.25 2.19
N ASP A 583 10.10 -18.41 0.86
CA ASP A 583 11.34 -18.82 0.20
C ASP A 583 12.44 -17.75 0.37
N ASP A 584 13.71 -18.11 0.14
CA ASP A 584 14.75 -17.08 0.01
C ASP A 584 14.49 -16.24 -1.27
N PHE A 585 14.76 -14.94 -1.21
CA PHE A 585 14.73 -14.04 -2.36
C PHE A 585 16.16 -13.82 -2.86
N ILE A 586 16.46 -14.29 -4.07
CA ILE A 586 17.82 -14.25 -4.63
C ILE A 586 18.03 -12.97 -5.44
N ILE A 587 19.12 -12.26 -5.16
CA ILE A 587 19.48 -11.00 -5.82
C ILE A 587 20.81 -11.20 -6.54
N ASN A 588 20.78 -11.20 -7.87
CA ASN A 588 21.93 -11.49 -8.74
C ASN A 588 22.36 -10.29 -9.59
N GLU A 589 21.74 -9.13 -9.37
CA GLU A 589 22.00 -7.89 -10.08
C GLU A 589 21.97 -6.72 -9.10
N ARG A 590 22.69 -5.65 -9.43
CA ARG A 590 22.77 -4.44 -8.60
C ARG A 590 22.91 -3.19 -9.47
N LEU A 591 22.34 -2.07 -9.03
CA LEU A 591 22.52 -0.76 -9.65
C LEU A 591 23.96 -0.27 -9.48
N ALA A 592 24.46 -0.35 -8.25
CA ALA A 592 25.78 0.14 -7.88
C ALA A 592 26.28 -0.60 -6.62
N THR A 593 27.37 -0.11 -6.06
CA THR A 593 27.91 -0.53 -4.75
C THR A 593 27.60 0.53 -3.69
N CYS A 594 27.86 0.22 -2.41
CA CYS A 594 27.87 1.23 -1.35
C CYS A 594 29.13 2.13 -1.38
N GLY A 595 30.03 1.95 -2.34
CA GLY A 595 31.24 2.75 -2.49
C GLY A 595 30.95 4.14 -3.02
N ILE A 596 31.68 5.12 -2.51
CA ILE A 596 31.66 6.51 -2.93
C ILE A 596 33.07 6.92 -3.33
N VAL A 597 33.22 7.56 -4.48
CA VAL A 597 34.46 8.23 -4.89
C VAL A 597 34.24 9.73 -4.83
N SER A 598 35.22 10.46 -4.31
CA SER A 598 35.27 11.93 -4.41
C SER A 598 36.55 12.39 -5.05
N VAL A 599 36.46 13.33 -5.99
CA VAL A 599 37.61 13.94 -6.69
C VAL A 599 37.35 15.40 -7.01
N GLU A 600 38.42 16.17 -7.13
CA GLU A 600 38.38 17.56 -7.60
C GLU A 600 39.12 17.67 -8.93
N THR A 601 38.45 18.27 -9.94
CA THR A 601 39.00 18.47 -11.28
C THR A 601 39.12 19.96 -11.57
N SER A 602 40.06 20.38 -12.42
CA SER A 602 40.18 21.79 -12.84
C SER A 602 39.08 22.27 -13.79
N GLU A 603 38.29 21.36 -14.35
CA GLU A 603 37.21 21.68 -15.29
C GLU A 603 35.95 22.14 -14.55
N CYS A 604 35.21 23.10 -15.11
CA CYS A 604 33.93 23.57 -14.57
C CYS A 604 32.71 23.02 -15.36
N ASP A 605 32.96 22.32 -16.47
CA ASP A 605 31.90 21.76 -17.30
C ASP A 605 31.37 20.45 -16.71
N ILE A 606 30.07 20.45 -16.45
CA ILE A 606 29.32 19.29 -15.96
C ILE A 606 28.57 18.67 -17.14
N PRO A 607 28.77 17.36 -17.42
CA PRO A 607 27.98 16.64 -18.40
C PRO A 607 26.47 16.83 -18.22
N LYS A 608 25.77 17.13 -19.34
CA LYS A 608 24.33 17.39 -19.33
C LYS A 608 23.48 16.17 -18.97
N ASN A 609 23.97 14.96 -19.30
CA ASN A 609 23.28 13.72 -18.95
C ASN A 609 23.76 13.23 -17.58
N SER A 610 22.90 13.39 -16.57
CA SER A 610 23.17 13.08 -15.18
C SER A 610 22.86 11.62 -14.80
N ASP A 611 22.33 10.83 -15.73
CA ASP A 611 21.96 9.41 -15.55
C ASP A 611 23.06 8.44 -16.01
N SER A 612 24.16 8.96 -16.56
CA SER A 612 25.25 8.19 -17.17
C SER A 612 26.51 8.10 -16.29
N ILE A 613 27.46 7.26 -16.71
CA ILE A 613 28.69 6.95 -15.98
C ILE A 613 29.75 8.05 -16.17
N ILE A 614 30.40 8.41 -15.06
CA ILE A 614 31.69 9.09 -15.04
C ILE A 614 32.75 8.08 -14.61
N THR A 615 33.89 8.05 -15.31
CA THR A 615 35.04 7.26 -14.90
C THR A 615 36.11 8.12 -14.24
N VAL A 616 36.82 7.56 -13.25
CA VAL A 616 37.95 8.18 -12.56
C VAL A 616 39.11 7.19 -12.53
N GLU A 617 40.29 7.60 -12.98
CA GLU A 617 41.52 6.82 -12.86
C GLU A 617 42.33 7.25 -11.63
N GLU A 618 42.60 6.33 -10.71
CA GLU A 618 43.50 6.57 -9.58
C GLU A 618 44.22 5.29 -9.17
N GLY A 619 45.54 5.38 -8.91
CA GLY A 619 46.31 4.28 -8.35
C GLY A 619 46.33 2.98 -9.17
N GLY A 620 46.14 3.06 -10.49
CA GLY A 620 46.04 1.91 -11.40
C GLY A 620 44.67 1.21 -11.39
N TYR A 621 43.64 1.86 -10.85
CA TYR A 621 42.25 1.43 -10.89
C TYR A 621 41.38 2.44 -11.62
N LEU A 622 40.40 1.91 -12.37
CA LEU A 622 39.33 2.66 -13.01
C LEU A 622 38.05 2.50 -12.20
N TYR A 623 37.57 3.60 -11.63
CA TYR A 623 36.33 3.69 -10.90
C TYR A 623 35.23 4.20 -11.84
N ALA A 624 34.25 3.38 -12.14
CA ALA A 624 33.05 3.79 -12.87
C ALA A 624 31.94 4.11 -11.86
N GLY A 625 31.36 5.30 -11.92
CA GLY A 625 30.32 5.72 -10.98
C GLY A 625 29.29 6.67 -11.56
N TYR A 626 28.15 6.73 -10.88
CA TYR A 626 27.05 7.63 -11.19
C TYR A 626 27.14 8.90 -10.34
N TYR A 627 26.56 9.99 -10.84
CA TYR A 627 26.41 11.22 -10.09
C TYR A 627 25.71 11.02 -8.74
N GLU A 628 26.39 11.37 -7.65
CA GLU A 628 25.75 11.64 -6.35
C GLU A 628 25.63 13.15 -6.13
N ASN A 629 26.75 13.85 -6.26
CA ASN A 629 26.83 15.30 -6.15
C ASN A 629 27.94 15.84 -7.08
N VAL A 630 27.70 16.95 -7.76
CA VAL A 630 28.78 17.81 -8.26
C VAL A 630 28.55 19.23 -7.81
N ASP A 631 29.56 19.79 -7.15
CA ASP A 631 29.59 21.19 -6.75
C ASP A 631 30.57 21.95 -7.65
N VAL A 632 30.11 23.06 -8.23
CA VAL A 632 30.95 23.96 -9.03
C VAL A 632 30.90 25.35 -8.43
N CYS A 633 32.06 25.85 -8.01
CA CYS A 633 32.22 27.25 -7.67
C CYS A 633 32.34 28.06 -8.96
N ILE A 634 31.46 29.05 -9.12
CA ILE A 634 31.37 29.90 -10.29
C ILE A 634 32.33 31.07 -10.16
N GLY A 635 32.33 31.71 -8.98
CA GLY A 635 33.13 32.89 -8.72
C GLY A 635 34.61 32.61 -8.86
N ARG A 636 35.11 31.65 -8.08
CA ARG A 636 36.50 31.23 -8.11
C ARG A 636 36.65 30.01 -9.01
N ALA A 637 37.61 30.05 -9.93
CA ALA A 637 37.93 28.93 -10.81
C ALA A 637 38.66 27.81 -10.06
N ASP A 638 38.01 27.22 -9.05
CA ASP A 638 38.54 26.11 -8.26
C ASP A 638 38.15 24.75 -8.84
N GLY A 639 37.52 24.74 -10.02
CA GLY A 639 37.12 23.54 -10.73
C GLY A 639 35.80 22.94 -10.23
N SER A 640 35.62 21.64 -10.45
CA SER A 640 34.43 20.88 -10.05
C SER A 640 34.79 19.82 -9.02
N LYS A 641 33.98 19.71 -7.96
CA LYS A 641 34.09 18.64 -6.96
C LYS A 641 33.05 17.57 -7.26
N TYR A 642 33.49 16.38 -7.66
CA TYR A 642 32.64 15.25 -7.95
C TYR A 642 32.54 14.33 -6.75
N LYS A 643 31.33 13.86 -6.47
CA LYS A 643 31.04 12.73 -5.59
C LYS A 643 30.21 11.72 -6.38
N LEU A 644 30.72 10.50 -6.51
CA LEU A 644 30.18 9.47 -7.39
C LEU A 644 29.78 8.21 -6.61
N ILE A 645 28.60 7.68 -6.90
CA ILE A 645 28.16 6.36 -6.45
C ILE A 645 28.84 5.31 -7.31
N VAL A 646 29.73 4.52 -6.74
CA VAL A 646 30.57 3.57 -7.48
C VAL A 646 29.72 2.41 -7.99
N GLN A 647 29.69 2.25 -9.31
CA GLN A 647 29.07 1.14 -10.00
C GLN A 647 30.01 -0.06 -10.10
N SER A 648 31.27 0.18 -10.45
CA SER A 648 32.31 -0.84 -10.49
C SER A 648 33.70 -0.25 -10.30
N VAL A 649 34.63 -1.11 -9.89
CA VAL A 649 36.07 -0.82 -9.82
C VAL A 649 36.78 -1.91 -10.60
N SER A 650 37.64 -1.52 -11.52
CA SER A 650 38.44 -2.43 -12.35
C SER A 650 39.90 -1.98 -12.34
N LYS A 651 40.82 -2.90 -12.65
CA LYS A 651 42.23 -2.56 -12.77
C LYS A 651 42.45 -1.97 -14.17
N CYS A 652 43.18 -0.86 -14.27
CA CYS A 652 43.58 -0.31 -15.57
C CYS A 652 44.44 -1.34 -16.30
N GLU A 653 44.21 -1.50 -17.61
CA GLU A 653 45.00 -2.39 -18.48
C GLU A 653 46.41 -1.86 -18.77
#